data_AF-A0AAV0RWB2-F1
#
_entry.id   AF-A0AAV0RWB2-F1
#
_cell.length_a   1.000
_cell.length_b   1.000
_cell.length_c   1.000
_cell.angle_alpha   90.00
_cell.angle_beta   90.00
_cell.angle_gamma   90.00
#
_symmetry.space_group_name_H-M   'P 1'
#
loop_
_entity.id
_entity.type
_entity.pdbx_description
1 polymer ?
#
loop_
_entity_poly.entity_id
_entity_poly.type
_entity_poly.pdbx_seq_one_letter_code
_entity_poly.pdbx_strand_id
1 'polypeptide(L)'
;MAASPALFNPSFLLPPKPPSEAPSSFLYSSPISITPFSTASFGSSTHLFHRPRVSSGTIARASLKEKLGELRDRVADVTSLNQWVVKDYYRLVESVNGFEPRIQKLSDEQLTAKTEEFRTRLKRGETLADIQAEAFAVVREAARRKLGMRHFDVQIIGGAVLHDGSIAEMKTGEGKTLVSTLAAYLNALTGEGIHVVTVNDYLAQRDAEWMGRVHRFLGLSVGLIQKGMTSKERRSNYRCDITYTNNSELGFDYLRDNLAGSDEQLVMRWPKPFHFAIVDEVDSVLIDEGRNPLLISGEANKDAARYPVAAKVAELLLRGIHYNVELKDNSVELTEEGIVLAEMALETNDLWDENDPWARFVLNALKAKEFYRRDVQYIVRNGKALIINELTGRVEEKRRWSEGIHQAVEAKEDLQIQADTIVVAQITYQSLFKLYPKLSGMTGTAKTEEKEFLKMFQVPVIVVPTNLPNIRKDLPIQAFATARGKWDHARREVEYMFEQGRPVLVGTTSVENSEYLSDLLKEWKIPHNVLNARPKYAAREAEIVAQAGRKHAITISTNMAGRGTDIILGGNPKMLAKEVLEDSLLSYLTQERPATEIDDIRSSDKVLSKIRVGATSLALLAKTSLMAKYVGKSEGKSLTYEDAKSVISKSVEMSQSLGVEELQKLVDEESEMYPLEPTIALAYLSVLKDCEAHCFNEGCEVKRLGGLHVIGTSLHESRRIDNQLRGRAGRQGDPGSTRFMVSLQDEMFQKFNFDTEWAVNLISKITDDEDIPIEGDFIVRQLLGLQINVEKYYFSIRKSLVEFDEVLEVQRKHVYDLRQVILTGDSESCSQHIFQ
;
A
#
# COMPACT_ATOMS: atom_id res chain seq x y z
N MET A 1 -50.37 -26.33 13.67
CA MET A 1 -51.82 -26.23 13.97
C MET A 1 -52.25 -24.78 13.79
N ALA A 2 -53.39 -24.61 13.11
CA ALA A 2 -54.18 -23.41 12.88
C ALA A 2 -53.60 -22.29 11.96
N ALA A 3 -54.38 -22.01 10.93
CA ALA A 3 -54.13 -21.15 9.78
C ALA A 3 -55.25 -20.10 9.62
N SER A 4 -54.89 -18.91 9.11
CA SER A 4 -55.65 -18.03 8.16
C SER A 4 -57.04 -17.45 8.57
N PRO A 5 -57.73 -16.55 7.80
CA PRO A 5 -57.37 -15.65 6.66
C PRO A 5 -58.02 -14.21 6.63
N ALA A 6 -57.51 -13.37 5.69
CA ALA A 6 -58.14 -12.44 4.70
C ALA A 6 -59.30 -11.42 4.98
N LEU A 7 -59.17 -10.18 4.42
CA LEU A 7 -60.03 -9.51 3.39
C LEU A 7 -59.76 -7.96 3.30
N PHE A 8 -59.20 -7.43 2.19
CA PHE A 8 -59.80 -6.62 1.07
C PHE A 8 -60.49 -5.26 1.42
N ASN A 9 -59.88 -4.09 1.11
CA ASN A 9 -60.04 -3.13 -0.05
C ASN A 9 -61.31 -2.22 0.00
N PRO A 10 -61.48 -1.09 -0.77
CA PRO A 10 -60.71 -0.46 -1.88
C PRO A 10 -60.56 1.10 -1.80
N SER A 11 -59.75 1.82 -2.61
CA SER A 11 -60.09 2.52 -3.88
C SER A 11 -59.04 3.64 -4.10
N PHE A 12 -58.39 3.82 -5.26
CA PHE A 12 -58.87 4.52 -6.46
C PHE A 12 -58.05 4.12 -7.70
N LEU A 13 -58.73 4.07 -8.85
CA LEU A 13 -58.31 3.53 -10.15
C LEU A 13 -58.08 4.63 -11.22
N LEU A 14 -57.00 4.44 -12.01
CA LEU A 14 -56.90 4.53 -13.50
C LEU A 14 -56.95 5.91 -14.23
N PRO A 15 -56.51 6.02 -15.53
CA PRO A 15 -55.81 5.04 -16.42
C PRO A 15 -54.60 5.62 -17.24
N PRO A 16 -53.86 4.74 -17.97
CA PRO A 16 -52.93 5.07 -19.05
C PRO A 16 -53.51 4.76 -20.46
N LYS A 17 -52.98 5.34 -21.56
CA LYS A 17 -53.03 4.83 -22.97
C LYS A 17 -52.21 5.71 -23.98
N PRO A 18 -51.90 5.24 -25.22
CA PRO A 18 -50.52 5.18 -25.75
C PRO A 18 -50.39 5.73 -27.23
N PRO A 19 -49.66 5.15 -28.22
CA PRO A 19 -48.85 5.89 -29.23
C PRO A 19 -49.46 5.98 -30.65
N SER A 20 -48.86 6.77 -31.56
CA SER A 20 -48.98 6.68 -33.05
C SER A 20 -47.94 7.62 -33.70
N GLU A 21 -47.01 7.14 -34.53
CA GLU A 21 -47.08 6.88 -36.00
C GLU A 21 -47.12 8.14 -36.91
N ALA A 22 -46.22 8.14 -37.89
CA ALA A 22 -46.01 9.14 -38.95
C ALA A 22 -47.14 9.13 -40.01
N PRO A 23 -47.17 10.11 -40.96
CA PRO A 23 -46.59 9.82 -42.29
C PRO A 23 -45.98 11.00 -43.09
N SER A 24 -45.08 10.58 -43.99
CA SER A 24 -44.57 11.04 -45.31
C SER A 24 -44.90 12.39 -46.03
N SER A 25 -43.80 12.96 -46.57
CA SER A 25 -43.51 13.44 -47.97
C SER A 25 -44.16 14.70 -48.56
N PHE A 26 -43.34 15.62 -49.14
CA PHE A 26 -43.17 15.85 -50.60
C PHE A 26 -42.25 17.07 -50.95
N LEU A 27 -41.12 16.76 -51.60
CA LEU A 27 -40.38 17.43 -52.72
C LEU A 27 -40.20 18.98 -52.86
N TYR A 28 -38.96 19.47 -53.13
CA TYR A 28 -38.40 19.70 -54.50
C TYR A 28 -36.99 20.39 -54.52
N SER A 29 -36.11 19.86 -55.40
CA SER A 29 -35.00 20.44 -56.22
C SER A 29 -33.82 21.28 -55.64
N SER A 30 -32.66 20.62 -55.53
CA SER A 30 -31.34 20.76 -56.22
C SER A 30 -31.11 21.84 -57.33
N PRO A 31 -29.88 22.03 -57.90
CA PRO A 31 -28.51 22.26 -57.35
C PRO A 31 -27.59 23.21 -58.24
N ILE A 32 -26.26 23.26 -57.99
CA ILE A 32 -25.11 23.37 -58.97
C ILE A 32 -24.13 24.59 -58.97
N SER A 33 -22.83 24.23 -58.89
CA SER A 33 -21.55 24.80 -59.42
C SER A 33 -20.95 26.10 -58.86
N ILE A 34 -19.66 26.24 -58.48
CA ILE A 34 -18.31 25.79 -58.93
C ILE A 34 -17.56 26.84 -59.80
N THR A 35 -16.62 27.57 -59.16
CA THR A 35 -15.26 28.03 -59.61
C THR A 35 -15.11 29.14 -60.69
N PRO A 36 -13.89 29.63 -61.08
CA PRO A 36 -12.57 29.80 -60.39
C PRO A 36 -11.78 31.13 -60.69
N PHE A 37 -10.63 31.31 -59.98
CA PHE A 37 -9.29 31.85 -60.35
C PHE A 37 -9.03 33.15 -61.18
N SER A 38 -7.99 33.90 -60.74
CA SER A 38 -6.84 34.46 -61.53
C SER A 38 -6.21 35.67 -60.78
N THR A 39 -4.98 35.65 -60.22
CA THR A 39 -3.60 35.76 -60.75
C THR A 39 -3.12 37.12 -61.32
N ALA A 40 -1.84 37.44 -61.01
CA ALA A 40 -0.90 38.44 -61.56
C ALA A 40 -0.73 39.77 -60.79
N SER A 41 0.38 40.53 -60.86
CA SER A 41 1.84 40.34 -60.63
C SER A 41 2.51 41.73 -60.82
N PHE A 42 3.76 41.91 -60.33
CA PHE A 42 4.68 43.09 -60.47
C PHE A 42 4.35 44.36 -59.64
N GLY A 43 5.27 45.16 -59.08
CA GLY A 43 6.74 45.20 -59.02
C GLY A 43 7.21 46.53 -58.37
N SER A 44 8.26 46.46 -57.53
CA SER A 44 9.20 47.51 -57.05
C SER A 44 8.73 48.92 -56.60
N SER A 45 9.02 49.30 -55.34
CA SER A 45 10.14 50.21 -54.96
C SER A 45 9.95 50.91 -53.59
N THR A 46 11.03 50.83 -52.79
CA THR A 46 11.55 51.81 -51.81
C THR A 46 10.69 52.38 -50.65
N HIS A 47 11.10 51.94 -49.45
CA HIS A 47 11.37 52.69 -48.22
C HIS A 47 10.27 53.39 -47.38
N LEU A 48 10.14 52.80 -46.18
CA LEU A 48 10.11 53.40 -44.84
C LEU A 48 8.75 53.82 -44.21
N PHE A 49 8.55 53.21 -43.03
CA PHE A 49 7.59 53.49 -41.95
C PHE A 49 6.10 53.22 -42.20
N HIS A 50 5.64 52.03 -41.75
CA HIS A 50 4.24 51.79 -41.40
C HIS A 50 4.10 51.10 -40.04
N ARG A 51 3.36 51.76 -39.15
CA ARG A 51 2.71 51.18 -37.97
C ARG A 51 1.81 50.01 -38.39
N PRO A 52 1.75 48.87 -37.69
CA PRO A 52 0.65 47.94 -37.86
C PRO A 52 -0.45 48.21 -36.83
N ARG A 53 -1.68 48.26 -37.34
CA ARG A 53 -2.95 48.21 -36.61
C ARG A 53 -3.10 46.86 -35.91
N VAL A 54 -3.70 46.93 -34.73
CA VAL A 54 -4.10 45.83 -33.84
C VAL A 54 -5.24 45.01 -34.46
N SER A 55 -5.08 43.68 -34.49
CA SER A 55 -6.18 42.71 -34.58
C SER A 55 -6.30 41.96 -33.24
N SER A 56 -7.03 42.56 -32.30
CA SER A 56 -7.39 41.97 -31.01
C SER A 56 -8.73 41.25 -31.14
N GLY A 57 -8.73 39.91 -31.15
CA GLY A 57 -9.97 39.13 -31.21
C GLY A 57 -9.90 37.74 -30.58
N THR A 58 -8.74 37.08 -30.57
CA THR A 58 -8.69 35.64 -30.26
C THR A 58 -7.93 35.30 -28.98
N ILE A 59 -7.05 36.18 -28.48
CA ILE A 59 -6.23 35.94 -27.27
C ILE A 59 -7.04 36.25 -25.98
N ALA A 60 -8.05 37.12 -26.04
CA ALA A 60 -8.83 37.51 -24.86
C ALA A 60 -9.75 36.39 -24.33
N ARG A 61 -10.21 35.45 -25.18
CA ARG A 61 -11.18 34.41 -24.80
C ARG A 61 -10.57 33.28 -23.95
N ALA A 62 -9.30 32.92 -24.17
CA ALA A 62 -8.62 31.90 -23.37
C ALA A 62 -8.33 32.41 -21.94
N SER A 63 -7.80 33.63 -21.82
CA SER A 63 -7.54 34.28 -20.53
C SER A 63 -8.80 34.57 -19.71
N LEU A 64 -9.93 34.89 -20.37
CA LEU A 64 -11.21 35.05 -19.69
C LEU A 64 -11.77 33.73 -19.17
N LYS A 65 -11.56 32.62 -19.88
CA LYS A 65 -12.04 31.29 -19.48
C LYS A 65 -11.24 30.73 -18.29
N GLU A 66 -9.94 30.96 -18.26
CA GLU A 66 -9.08 30.70 -17.08
C GLU A 66 -9.50 31.58 -15.89
N LYS A 67 -9.67 32.89 -16.08
CA LYS A 67 -10.11 33.79 -15.00
C LYS A 67 -11.52 33.48 -14.48
N LEU A 68 -12.43 33.05 -15.34
CA LEU A 68 -13.77 32.59 -14.95
C LEU A 68 -13.71 31.23 -14.23
N GLY A 69 -12.78 30.35 -14.59
CA GLY A 69 -12.47 29.12 -13.88
C GLY A 69 -11.94 29.41 -12.47
N GLU A 70 -10.92 30.26 -12.35
CA GLU A 70 -10.37 30.70 -11.06
C GLU A 70 -11.41 31.39 -10.17
N LEU A 71 -12.33 32.18 -10.74
CA LEU A 71 -13.41 32.80 -9.98
C LEU A 71 -14.42 31.78 -9.47
N ARG A 72 -14.75 30.77 -10.29
CA ARG A 72 -15.68 29.69 -9.94
C ARG A 72 -15.09 28.79 -8.85
N ASP A 73 -13.79 28.46 -8.96
CA ASP A 73 -13.08 27.66 -7.97
C ASP A 73 -12.99 28.43 -6.64
N ARG A 74 -12.67 29.73 -6.65
CA ARG A 74 -12.70 30.58 -5.44
C ARG A 74 -14.07 30.67 -4.78
N VAL A 75 -15.17 30.69 -5.55
CA VAL A 75 -16.53 30.74 -5.01
C VAL A 75 -16.97 29.38 -4.45
N ALA A 76 -16.60 28.28 -5.11
CA ALA A 76 -16.83 26.93 -4.58
C ALA A 76 -16.03 26.67 -3.30
N ASP A 77 -14.79 27.18 -3.23
CA ASP A 77 -13.89 27.04 -2.09
C ASP A 77 -14.46 27.72 -0.84
N VAL A 78 -14.93 28.98 -0.94
CA VAL A 78 -15.50 29.74 0.20
C VAL A 78 -16.73 29.08 0.83
N THR A 79 -17.45 28.27 0.06
CA THR A 79 -18.61 27.48 0.54
C THR A 79 -18.24 26.06 0.98
N SER A 80 -16.98 25.64 0.83
CA SER A 80 -16.57 24.27 1.15
C SER A 80 -16.43 24.06 2.66
N LEU A 81 -17.10 23.02 3.18
CA LEU A 81 -17.01 22.63 4.60
C LEU A 81 -15.55 22.41 5.05
N ASN A 82 -14.72 21.85 4.16
CA ASN A 82 -13.30 21.59 4.43
C ASN A 82 -12.54 22.88 4.75
N GLN A 83 -12.78 23.98 4.04
CA GLN A 83 -12.07 25.23 4.31
C GLN A 83 -12.42 25.82 5.68
N TRP A 84 -13.67 25.69 6.11
CA TRP A 84 -14.11 26.14 7.44
C TRP A 84 -13.50 25.30 8.56
N VAL A 85 -13.47 23.98 8.41
CA VAL A 85 -12.83 23.05 9.36
C VAL A 85 -11.33 23.33 9.47
N VAL A 86 -10.64 23.44 8.34
CA VAL A 86 -9.20 23.77 8.30
C VAL A 86 -8.92 25.13 8.94
N LYS A 87 -9.78 26.13 8.73
CA LYS A 87 -9.66 27.45 9.36
C LYS A 87 -9.76 27.38 10.89
N ASP A 88 -10.57 26.48 11.43
CA ASP A 88 -10.67 26.31 12.88
C ASP A 88 -9.38 25.69 13.45
N TYR A 89 -8.80 24.70 12.77
CA TYR A 89 -7.50 24.15 13.15
C TYR A 89 -6.36 25.18 13.14
N TYR A 90 -6.43 26.22 12.30
CA TYR A 90 -5.43 27.30 12.36
C TYR A 90 -5.44 28.04 13.70
N ARG A 91 -6.55 28.08 14.44
CA ARG A 91 -6.57 28.65 15.81
C ARG A 91 -5.73 27.81 16.77
N LEU A 92 -5.77 26.49 16.62
CA LEU A 92 -4.90 25.59 17.37
C LEU A 92 -3.44 25.81 16.97
N VAL A 93 -3.14 25.98 15.67
CA VAL A 93 -1.79 26.30 15.19
C VAL A 93 -1.26 27.59 15.84
N GLU A 94 -2.06 28.66 15.86
CA GLU A 94 -1.70 29.91 16.53
C GLU A 94 -1.38 29.70 18.02
N SER A 95 -2.19 28.89 18.70
CA SER A 95 -1.98 28.56 20.11
C SER A 95 -0.69 27.77 20.34
N VAL A 96 -0.43 26.75 19.51
CA VAL A 96 0.81 25.94 19.56
C VAL A 96 2.04 26.83 19.30
N ASN A 97 1.97 27.71 18.30
CA ASN A 97 3.02 28.69 17.99
C ASN A 97 3.26 29.66 19.17
N GLY A 98 2.20 30.03 19.91
CA GLY A 98 2.32 30.84 21.12
C GLY A 98 3.09 30.19 22.27
N PHE A 99 3.05 28.85 22.39
CA PHE A 99 3.81 28.11 23.40
C PHE A 99 5.28 27.88 23.03
N GLU A 100 5.62 27.86 21.73
CA GLU A 100 6.95 27.52 21.22
C GLU A 100 8.10 28.28 21.90
N PRO A 101 8.06 29.61 22.10
CA PRO A 101 9.17 30.34 22.75
C PRO A 101 9.40 29.97 24.22
N ARG A 102 8.37 29.47 24.91
CA ARG A 102 8.47 29.01 26.31
C ARG A 102 9.03 27.59 26.36
N ILE A 103 8.52 26.70 25.52
CA ILE A 103 8.95 25.31 25.44
C ILE A 103 10.39 25.19 24.97
N GLN A 104 10.82 26.03 24.01
CA GLN A 104 12.21 26.02 23.51
C GLN A 104 13.24 26.33 24.61
N LYS A 105 12.87 27.07 25.65
CA LYS A 105 13.76 27.41 26.78
C LYS A 105 13.93 26.28 27.80
N LEU A 106 13.10 25.24 27.73
CA LEU A 106 13.17 24.13 28.67
C LEU A 106 14.43 23.28 28.42
N SER A 107 15.03 22.77 29.49
CA SER A 107 16.04 21.71 29.41
C SER A 107 15.42 20.39 28.93
N ASP A 108 16.26 19.43 28.54
CA ASP A 108 15.81 18.11 28.12
C ASP A 108 15.05 17.42 29.26
N GLU A 109 15.53 17.52 30.51
CA GLU A 109 14.88 16.96 31.70
C GLU A 109 13.51 17.60 31.96
N GLN A 110 13.41 18.92 31.82
CA GLN A 110 12.13 19.62 31.97
C GLN A 110 11.14 19.26 30.88
N LEU A 111 11.61 19.03 29.65
CA LEU A 111 10.76 18.65 28.53
C LEU A 111 10.23 17.22 28.70
N THR A 112 11.05 16.29 29.19
CA THR A 112 10.60 14.94 29.57
C THR A 112 9.63 14.98 30.76
N ALA A 113 9.88 15.84 31.75
CA ALA A 113 9.01 15.98 32.93
C ALA A 113 7.58 16.46 32.59
N LYS A 114 7.37 17.11 31.44
CA LYS A 114 6.05 17.53 30.97
C LYS A 114 5.07 16.38 30.82
N THR A 115 5.54 15.18 30.50
CA THR A 115 4.68 14.00 30.33
C THR A 115 4.00 13.60 31.64
N GLU A 116 4.75 13.56 32.75
CA GLU A 116 4.17 13.31 34.07
C GLU A 116 3.32 14.47 34.58
N GLU A 117 3.68 15.71 34.22
CA GLU A 117 2.83 16.89 34.47
C GLU A 117 1.45 16.74 33.80
N PHE A 118 1.42 16.39 32.50
CA PHE A 118 0.16 16.19 31.77
C PHE A 118 -0.65 15.02 32.31
N ARG A 119 -0.01 13.87 32.60
CA ARG A 119 -0.69 12.72 33.24
C ARG A 119 -1.32 13.12 34.57
N THR A 120 -0.65 13.95 35.37
CA THR A 120 -1.18 14.46 36.64
C THR A 120 -2.35 15.42 36.43
N ARG A 121 -2.30 16.28 35.42
CA ARG A 121 -3.38 17.20 35.05
C ARG A 121 -4.64 16.46 34.58
N LEU A 122 -4.47 15.43 33.73
CA LEU A 122 -5.57 14.56 33.29
C LEU A 122 -6.22 13.83 34.48
N LYS A 123 -5.41 13.33 35.43
CA LYS A 123 -5.93 12.73 36.68
C LYS A 123 -6.70 13.72 37.56
N ARG A 124 -6.44 15.02 37.45
CA ARG A 124 -7.16 16.09 38.16
C ARG A 124 -8.45 16.53 37.46
N GLY A 125 -8.77 15.96 36.30
CA GLY A 125 -10.01 16.21 35.57
C GLY A 125 -9.89 17.16 34.37
N GLU A 126 -8.68 17.60 34.00
CA GLU A 126 -8.48 18.28 32.71
C GLU A 126 -8.71 17.30 31.54
N THR A 127 -9.18 17.81 30.40
CA THR A 127 -9.43 17.01 29.20
C THR A 127 -8.22 17.01 28.26
N LEU A 128 -8.19 16.08 27.30
CA LEU A 128 -7.16 16.07 26.25
C LEU A 128 -7.19 17.35 25.40
N ALA A 129 -8.36 17.97 25.22
CA ALA A 129 -8.50 19.22 24.48
C ALA A 129 -7.82 20.39 25.21
N ASP A 130 -7.91 20.45 26.54
CA ASP A 130 -7.32 21.52 27.36
C ASP A 130 -5.79 21.53 27.27
N ILE A 131 -5.18 20.35 27.17
CA ILE A 131 -3.72 20.19 27.09
C ILE A 131 -3.19 20.11 25.66
N GLN A 132 -4.04 20.01 24.64
CA GLN A 132 -3.66 19.68 23.25
C GLN A 132 -2.59 20.63 22.69
N ALA A 133 -2.80 21.94 22.80
CA ALA A 133 -1.89 22.94 22.24
C ALA A 133 -0.50 22.88 22.90
N GLU A 134 -0.45 22.72 24.22
CA GLU A 134 0.81 22.64 24.97
C GLU A 134 1.52 21.31 24.68
N ALA A 135 0.80 20.19 24.66
CA ALA A 135 1.33 18.88 24.32
C ALA A 135 1.91 18.84 22.91
N PHE A 136 1.24 19.45 21.93
CA PHE A 136 1.74 19.54 20.56
C PHE A 136 3.00 20.40 20.46
N ALA A 137 3.11 21.49 21.23
CA ALA A 137 4.33 22.28 21.30
C ALA A 137 5.51 21.49 21.91
N VAL A 138 5.25 20.68 22.94
CA VAL A 138 6.25 19.77 23.55
C VAL A 138 6.75 18.73 22.55
N VAL A 139 5.85 18.07 21.82
CA VAL A 139 6.20 17.07 20.80
C VAL A 139 6.98 17.72 19.66
N ARG A 140 6.58 18.91 19.22
CA ARG A 140 7.30 19.67 18.18
C ARG A 140 8.74 19.96 18.59
N GLU A 141 8.96 20.43 19.81
CA GLU A 141 10.31 20.71 20.30
C GLU A 141 11.14 19.42 20.47
N ALA A 142 10.51 18.34 20.95
CA ALA A 142 11.16 17.03 21.04
C ALA A 142 11.61 16.50 19.67
N ALA A 143 10.74 16.61 18.64
CA ALA A 143 11.09 16.25 17.27
C ALA A 143 12.21 17.13 16.71
N ARG A 144 12.20 18.43 16.99
CA ARG A 144 13.28 19.34 16.61
C ARG A 144 14.61 18.92 17.23
N ARG A 145 14.65 18.56 18.52
CA ARG A 145 15.87 18.16 19.22
C ARG A 145 16.40 16.79 18.81
N LYS A 146 15.52 15.79 18.68
CA LYS A 146 15.94 14.40 18.45
C LYS A 146 16.00 13.99 16.97
N LEU A 147 15.22 14.64 16.11
CA LEU A 147 15.17 14.33 14.68
C LEU A 147 15.73 15.47 13.81
N GLY A 148 15.94 16.66 14.37
CA GLY A 148 16.28 17.86 13.59
C GLY A 148 15.11 18.40 12.76
N MET A 149 13.89 17.95 13.04
CA MET A 149 12.70 18.26 12.25
C MET A 149 11.66 18.99 13.11
N ARG A 150 11.41 20.26 12.81
CA ARG A 150 10.31 21.03 13.42
C ARG A 150 9.03 20.78 12.63
N HIS A 151 7.94 20.43 13.32
CA HIS A 151 6.63 20.31 12.66
C HIS A 151 6.20 21.60 11.98
N PHE A 152 5.83 21.53 10.70
CA PHE A 152 5.17 22.62 9.98
C PHE A 152 3.75 22.86 10.50
N ASP A 153 3.20 24.03 10.19
CA ASP A 153 1.86 24.42 10.62
C ASP A 153 0.80 23.47 10.04
N VAL A 154 0.96 23.06 8.78
CA VAL A 154 0.09 22.04 8.14
C VAL A 154 0.19 20.67 8.80
N GLN A 155 1.34 20.34 9.39
CA GLN A 155 1.54 19.08 10.12
C GLN A 155 0.85 19.12 11.50
N ILE A 156 0.78 20.28 12.14
CA ILE A 156 -0.03 20.47 13.36
C ILE A 156 -1.51 20.27 13.06
N ILE A 157 -2.00 20.81 11.94
CA ILE A 157 -3.38 20.58 11.47
C ILE A 157 -3.62 19.08 11.26
N GLY A 158 -2.72 18.40 10.54
CA GLY A 158 -2.81 16.95 10.35
C GLY A 158 -2.87 16.17 11.67
N GLY A 159 -2.05 16.55 12.65
CA GLY A 159 -2.04 15.92 13.98
C GLY A 159 -3.35 16.14 14.75
N ALA A 160 -3.97 17.31 14.59
CA ALA A 160 -5.28 17.60 15.16
C ALA A 160 -6.39 16.79 14.50
N VAL A 161 -6.40 16.69 13.17
CA VAL A 161 -7.35 15.85 12.42
C VAL A 161 -7.26 14.38 12.86
N LEU A 162 -6.04 13.86 13.04
CA LEU A 162 -5.85 12.50 13.56
C LEU A 162 -6.37 12.38 15.00
N HIS A 163 -6.10 13.38 15.85
CA HIS A 163 -6.65 13.40 17.20
C HIS A 163 -8.18 13.48 17.22
N ASP A 164 -8.84 14.07 16.23
CA ASP A 164 -10.30 14.14 16.20
C ASP A 164 -10.97 12.84 15.70
N GLY A 165 -10.19 11.80 15.39
CA GLY A 165 -10.73 10.55 14.84
C GLY A 165 -11.18 10.68 13.39
N SER A 166 -10.46 11.49 12.61
CA SER A 166 -10.73 11.75 11.19
C SER A 166 -9.58 11.27 10.31
N ILE A 167 -9.80 11.21 8.99
CA ILE A 167 -8.74 10.93 8.02
C ILE A 167 -8.10 12.24 7.56
N ALA A 168 -6.79 12.36 7.79
CA ALA A 168 -5.99 13.47 7.28
C ALA A 168 -5.48 13.14 5.86
N GLU A 169 -6.03 13.77 4.83
CA GLU A 169 -5.44 13.72 3.50
C GLU A 169 -4.27 14.70 3.41
N MET A 170 -3.05 14.16 3.42
CA MET A 170 -1.79 14.89 3.31
C MET A 170 -0.97 14.33 2.15
N LYS A 171 -0.63 15.18 1.17
CA LYS A 171 0.13 14.77 -0.02
C LYS A 171 1.47 14.13 0.36
N THR A 172 1.96 13.25 -0.51
CA THR A 172 3.20 12.52 -0.24
C THR A 172 4.40 13.48 -0.13
N GLY A 173 5.24 13.29 0.88
CA GLY A 173 6.34 14.22 1.20
C GLY A 173 5.96 15.38 2.12
N GLU A 174 4.72 15.47 2.62
CA GLU A 174 4.34 16.42 3.69
C GLU A 174 4.72 15.94 5.10
N GLY A 175 5.38 14.79 5.23
CA GLY A 175 5.84 14.26 6.53
C GLY A 175 4.77 13.53 7.35
N LYS A 176 3.93 12.72 6.71
CA LYS A 176 2.86 11.90 7.34
C LYS A 176 3.33 11.16 8.60
N THR A 177 4.46 10.46 8.51
CA THR A 177 5.05 9.72 9.64
C THR A 177 5.38 10.62 10.84
N LEU A 178 5.81 11.87 10.61
CA LEU A 178 6.08 12.82 11.70
C LEU A 178 4.79 13.40 12.30
N VAL A 179 3.72 13.49 11.51
CA VAL A 179 2.41 14.00 11.94
C VAL A 179 1.76 13.07 12.96
N SER A 180 1.90 11.76 12.78
CA SER A 180 1.31 10.77 13.71
C SER A 180 1.85 10.92 15.13
N THR A 181 3.07 11.42 15.33
CA THR A 181 3.66 11.57 16.67
C THR A 181 2.85 12.51 17.57
N LEU A 182 2.20 13.52 16.99
CA LEU A 182 1.39 14.51 17.72
C LEU A 182 0.15 13.82 18.34
N ALA A 183 -0.64 13.17 17.50
CA ALA A 183 -1.85 12.46 17.94
C ALA A 183 -1.51 11.24 18.80
N ALA A 184 -0.45 10.49 18.47
CA ALA A 184 -0.01 9.35 19.25
C ALA A 184 0.43 9.79 20.65
N TYR A 185 1.26 10.82 20.78
CA TYR A 185 1.69 11.30 22.10
C TYR A 185 0.51 11.77 22.95
N LEU A 186 -0.37 12.63 22.41
CA LEU A 186 -1.48 13.20 23.17
C LEU A 186 -2.44 12.12 23.70
N ASN A 187 -2.85 11.19 22.84
CA ASN A 187 -3.75 10.13 23.28
C ASN A 187 -3.02 9.10 24.17
N ALA A 188 -1.69 8.95 24.09
CA ALA A 188 -0.95 7.97 24.89
C ALA A 188 -0.90 8.37 26.38
N LEU A 189 -1.15 9.65 26.68
CA LEU A 189 -1.21 10.16 28.05
C LEU A 189 -2.35 9.53 28.87
N THR A 190 -3.35 8.90 28.24
CA THR A 190 -4.42 8.15 28.93
C THR A 190 -3.93 6.84 29.54
N GLY A 191 -2.83 6.27 29.03
CA GLY A 191 -2.29 4.97 29.46
C GLY A 191 -3.04 3.75 28.91
N GLU A 192 -4.10 3.93 28.12
CA GLU A 192 -4.90 2.81 27.57
C GLU A 192 -4.19 2.08 26.41
N GLY A 193 -3.19 2.71 25.80
CA GLY A 193 -2.39 2.16 24.71
C GLY A 193 -2.90 2.59 23.33
N ILE A 194 -1.97 2.77 22.38
CA ILE A 194 -2.30 3.20 21.01
C ILE A 194 -1.67 2.26 20.01
N HIS A 195 -2.39 1.96 18.95
CA HIS A 195 -1.87 1.19 17.82
C HIS A 195 -1.61 2.11 16.62
N VAL A 196 -0.35 2.21 16.20
CA VAL A 196 0.03 2.83 14.93
C VAL A 196 0.19 1.70 13.92
N VAL A 197 -0.74 1.65 12.97
CA VAL A 197 -0.83 0.55 12.00
C VAL A 197 -0.27 1.00 10.67
N THR A 198 0.68 0.23 10.14
CA THR A 198 1.28 0.45 8.81
C THR A 198 0.94 -0.69 7.86
N VAL A 199 1.30 -0.53 6.59
CA VAL A 199 1.03 -1.51 5.51
C VAL A 199 1.89 -2.77 5.66
N ASN A 200 3.10 -2.69 6.20
CA ASN A 200 4.01 -3.83 6.28
C ASN A 200 4.98 -3.76 7.46
N ASP A 201 5.62 -4.89 7.77
CA ASP A 201 6.56 -5.02 8.90
C ASP A 201 7.76 -4.06 8.82
N TYR A 202 8.28 -3.81 7.61
CA TYR A 202 9.42 -2.92 7.43
C TYR A 202 9.10 -1.48 7.82
N LEU A 203 7.94 -0.96 7.40
CA LEU A 203 7.49 0.39 7.76
C LEU A 203 7.19 0.48 9.25
N ALA A 204 6.54 -0.53 9.83
CA ALA A 204 6.30 -0.59 11.27
C ALA A 204 7.61 -0.49 12.07
N GLN A 205 8.62 -1.29 11.71
CA GLN A 205 9.92 -1.27 12.36
C GLN A 205 10.62 0.08 12.20
N ARG A 206 10.73 0.56 10.96
CA ARG A 206 11.38 1.83 10.65
C ARG A 206 10.76 2.98 11.44
N ASP A 207 9.45 3.06 11.49
CA ASP A 207 8.74 4.16 12.15
C ASP A 207 8.82 4.04 13.68
N ALA A 208 8.78 2.83 14.23
CA ALA A 208 9.00 2.56 15.66
C ALA A 208 10.43 2.92 16.12
N GLU A 209 11.43 2.71 15.26
CA GLU A 209 12.82 3.09 15.54
C GLU A 209 13.04 4.59 15.36
N TRP A 210 12.46 5.18 14.32
CA TRP A 210 12.67 6.58 13.97
C TRP A 210 11.81 7.54 14.81
N MET A 211 10.48 7.44 14.75
CA MET A 211 9.57 8.28 15.54
C MET A 211 9.57 7.89 17.01
N GLY A 212 9.84 6.62 17.33
CA GLY A 212 9.97 6.18 18.71
C GLY A 212 11.06 6.91 19.50
N ARG A 213 12.05 7.55 18.84
CA ARG A 213 13.03 8.42 19.51
C ARG A 213 12.36 9.62 20.19
N VAL A 214 11.35 10.20 19.55
CA VAL A 214 10.59 11.34 20.10
C VAL A 214 9.77 10.87 21.29
N HIS A 215 9.07 9.75 21.15
CA HIS A 215 8.23 9.18 22.21
C HIS A 215 9.04 8.74 23.43
N ARG A 216 10.14 8.00 23.23
CA ARG A 216 11.03 7.56 24.31
C ARG A 216 11.71 8.72 25.01
N PHE A 217 12.09 9.77 24.28
CA PHE A 217 12.65 10.99 24.88
C PHE A 217 11.64 11.71 25.78
N LEU A 218 10.36 11.71 25.40
CA LEU A 218 9.27 12.20 26.23
C LEU A 218 8.80 11.17 27.28
N GLY A 219 9.58 10.13 27.57
CA GLY A 219 9.27 9.15 28.63
C GLY A 219 8.14 8.18 28.33
N LEU A 220 7.66 8.08 27.08
CA LEU A 220 6.69 7.07 26.67
C LEU A 220 7.39 5.77 26.24
N SER A 221 6.76 4.64 26.54
CA SER A 221 7.19 3.32 26.06
C SER A 221 6.68 3.05 24.64
N VAL A 222 7.54 2.47 23.80
CA VAL A 222 7.25 2.17 22.38
C VAL A 222 7.49 0.69 22.11
N GLY A 223 6.44 -0.02 21.73
CA GLY A 223 6.46 -1.42 21.32
C GLY A 223 6.41 -1.58 19.81
N LEU A 224 6.90 -2.73 19.34
CA LEU A 224 6.89 -3.12 17.93
C LEU A 224 6.42 -4.57 17.81
N ILE A 225 5.46 -4.85 16.94
CA ILE A 225 5.00 -6.21 16.63
C ILE A 225 5.53 -6.60 15.25
N GLN A 226 6.18 -7.76 15.18
CA GLN A 226 6.69 -8.33 13.93
C GLN A 226 6.35 -9.81 13.81
N LYS A 227 6.35 -10.28 12.56
CA LYS A 227 6.24 -11.71 12.26
C LYS A 227 7.35 -12.51 12.94
N GLY A 228 6.99 -13.66 13.52
CA GLY A 228 7.93 -14.57 14.19
C GLY A 228 8.20 -14.27 15.67
N MET A 229 7.68 -13.15 16.21
CA MET A 229 7.72 -12.87 17.65
C MET A 229 6.92 -13.90 18.45
N THR A 230 7.47 -14.28 19.61
CA THR A 230 6.81 -15.15 20.58
C THR A 230 5.64 -14.44 21.27
N SER A 231 4.68 -15.20 21.83
CA SER A 231 3.55 -14.62 22.55
C SER A 231 3.98 -13.73 23.74
N LYS A 232 5.09 -14.06 24.40
CA LYS A 232 5.65 -13.27 25.51
C LYS A 232 6.17 -11.91 25.03
N GLU A 233 6.89 -11.88 23.91
CA GLU A 233 7.39 -10.64 23.31
C GLU A 233 6.23 -9.77 22.82
N ARG A 234 5.23 -10.36 22.15
CA ARG A 234 4.03 -9.63 21.71
C ARG A 234 3.30 -8.99 22.88
N ARG A 235 3.09 -9.73 23.97
CA ARG A 235 2.47 -9.20 25.20
C ARG A 235 3.25 -8.02 25.78
N SER A 236 4.59 -8.10 25.81
CA SER A 236 5.42 -6.99 26.29
C SER A 236 5.27 -5.76 25.39
N ASN A 237 5.21 -5.95 24.08
CA ASN A 237 5.08 -4.86 23.10
C ASN A 237 3.69 -4.21 23.14
N TYR A 238 2.60 -4.99 23.20
CA TYR A 238 1.26 -4.43 23.33
C TYR A 238 1.08 -3.67 24.65
N ARG A 239 1.83 -4.00 25.71
CA ARG A 239 1.83 -3.26 26.99
C ARG A 239 2.53 -1.90 26.95
N CYS A 240 3.19 -1.54 25.85
CA CYS A 240 3.77 -0.20 25.68
C CYS A 240 2.70 0.86 25.38
N ASP A 241 2.93 2.11 25.79
CA ASP A 241 2.02 3.25 25.57
C ASP A 241 1.65 3.41 24.09
N ILE A 242 2.62 3.19 23.19
CA ILE A 242 2.42 3.20 21.74
C ILE A 242 2.97 1.89 21.17
N THR A 243 2.19 1.19 20.36
CA THR A 243 2.58 -0.04 19.66
C THR A 243 2.52 0.17 18.16
N TYR A 244 3.65 -0.03 17.48
CA TYR A 244 3.71 -0.08 16.02
C TYR A 244 3.48 -1.52 15.55
N THR A 245 2.62 -1.69 14.57
CA THR A 245 2.30 -3.00 14.00
C THR A 245 1.91 -2.86 12.54
N ASN A 246 1.79 -3.97 11.83
CA ASN A 246 1.10 -4.02 10.55
C ASN A 246 -0.36 -4.49 10.75
N ASN A 247 -1.21 -4.23 9.77
CA ASN A 247 -2.63 -4.59 9.83
C ASN A 247 -2.89 -6.10 9.94
N SER A 248 -2.08 -6.91 9.25
CA SER A 248 -2.19 -8.37 9.21
C SER A 248 -1.87 -9.00 10.57
N GLU A 249 -0.74 -8.63 11.18
CA GLU A 249 -0.29 -9.10 12.48
C GLU A 249 -1.25 -8.70 13.60
N LEU A 250 -1.75 -7.45 13.56
CA LEU A 250 -2.81 -7.00 14.48
C LEU A 250 -4.07 -7.87 14.38
N GLY A 251 -4.53 -8.13 13.16
CA GLY A 251 -5.73 -8.95 12.95
C GLY A 251 -5.53 -10.42 13.31
N PHE A 252 -4.37 -10.99 12.99
CA PHE A 252 -4.04 -12.37 13.39
C PHE A 252 -3.85 -12.50 14.91
N ASP A 253 -3.28 -11.51 15.60
CA ASP A 253 -3.21 -11.50 17.06
C ASP A 253 -4.60 -11.47 17.68
N TYR A 254 -5.50 -10.63 17.16
CA TYR A 254 -6.89 -10.63 17.60
C TYR A 254 -7.58 -11.98 17.39
N LEU A 255 -7.42 -12.60 16.21
CA LEU A 255 -7.98 -13.92 15.95
C LEU A 255 -7.36 -15.00 16.87
N ARG A 256 -6.04 -14.98 17.07
CA ARG A 256 -5.33 -15.93 17.95
C ARG A 256 -5.75 -15.80 19.40
N ASP A 257 -5.89 -14.58 19.91
CA ASP A 257 -6.33 -14.32 21.28
C ASP A 257 -7.75 -14.88 21.52
N ASN A 258 -8.64 -14.76 20.55
CA ASN A 258 -9.98 -15.35 20.66
C ASN A 258 -10.02 -16.88 20.50
N LEU A 259 -8.94 -17.48 19.99
CA LEU A 259 -8.76 -18.94 19.93
C LEU A 259 -7.92 -19.50 21.09
N ALA A 260 -7.37 -18.63 21.95
CA ALA A 260 -6.54 -19.02 23.07
C ALA A 260 -7.27 -19.97 24.03
N GLY A 261 -6.54 -20.95 24.55
CA GLY A 261 -7.06 -21.90 25.55
C GLY A 261 -6.81 -21.49 27.00
N SER A 262 -5.92 -20.53 27.22
CA SER A 262 -5.57 -20.01 28.55
C SER A 262 -5.24 -18.52 28.51
N ASP A 263 -5.40 -17.83 29.64
CA ASP A 263 -5.05 -16.41 29.79
C ASP A 263 -3.56 -16.15 29.50
N GLU A 264 -2.68 -17.10 29.85
CA GLU A 264 -1.24 -17.02 29.55
C GLU A 264 -0.89 -17.03 28.06
N GLN A 265 -1.85 -17.31 27.17
CA GLN A 265 -1.65 -17.24 25.71
C GLN A 265 -2.05 -15.89 25.12
N LEU A 266 -2.86 -15.10 25.84
CA LEU A 266 -3.34 -13.80 25.36
C LEU A 266 -2.17 -12.81 25.21
N VAL A 267 -2.13 -12.11 24.08
CA VAL A 267 -1.07 -11.13 23.79
C VAL A 267 -1.57 -9.69 23.84
N MET A 268 -2.84 -9.43 23.51
CA MET A 268 -3.41 -8.09 23.52
C MET A 268 -3.87 -7.66 24.93
N ARG A 269 -4.24 -6.37 25.07
CA ARG A 269 -4.66 -5.77 26.35
C ARG A 269 -6.11 -6.12 26.71
N TRP A 270 -6.40 -7.35 27.11
CA TRP A 270 -7.74 -7.70 27.59
C TRP A 270 -8.05 -7.06 28.96
N PRO A 271 -9.32 -6.67 29.23
CA PRO A 271 -10.53 -6.87 28.42
C PRO A 271 -10.75 -5.83 27.30
N LYS A 272 -9.94 -4.77 27.21
CA LYS A 272 -10.09 -3.69 26.23
C LYS A 272 -8.90 -3.64 25.26
N PRO A 273 -8.81 -4.57 24.29
CA PRO A 273 -7.65 -4.67 23.40
C PRO A 273 -7.53 -3.49 22.41
N PHE A 274 -8.58 -2.68 22.25
CA PHE A 274 -8.64 -1.57 21.31
C PHE A 274 -9.05 -0.26 21.98
N HIS A 275 -8.26 0.80 21.79
CA HIS A 275 -8.54 2.14 22.31
C HIS A 275 -8.49 3.20 21.20
N PHE A 276 -7.32 3.39 20.60
CA PHE A 276 -7.12 4.33 19.50
C PHE A 276 -6.19 3.73 18.44
N ALA A 277 -6.61 3.80 17.18
CA ALA A 277 -5.80 3.43 16.03
C ALA A 277 -5.48 4.65 15.16
N ILE A 278 -4.21 4.76 14.77
CA ILE A 278 -3.75 5.63 13.69
C ILE A 278 -3.30 4.72 12.55
N VAL A 279 -4.09 4.69 11.48
CA VAL A 279 -3.78 3.88 10.29
C VAL A 279 -3.01 4.72 9.28
N ASP A 280 -1.72 4.43 9.10
CA ASP A 280 -0.95 4.98 8.00
C ASP A 280 -1.39 4.32 6.69
N GLU A 281 -1.43 5.13 5.63
CA GLU A 281 -1.89 4.69 4.31
C GLU A 281 -3.27 3.99 4.37
N VAL A 282 -4.20 4.65 5.09
CA VAL A 282 -5.54 4.14 5.43
C VAL A 282 -6.35 3.65 4.23
N ASP A 283 -6.14 4.26 3.07
CA ASP A 283 -6.77 3.86 1.82
C ASP A 283 -6.27 2.50 1.34
N SER A 284 -5.00 2.16 1.52
CA SER A 284 -4.56 0.81 1.19
C SER A 284 -4.94 -0.23 2.23
N VAL A 285 -4.87 0.11 3.51
CA VAL A 285 -5.21 -0.85 4.58
C VAL A 285 -6.72 -1.17 4.56
N LEU A 286 -7.59 -0.16 4.48
CA LEU A 286 -9.03 -0.36 4.62
C LEU A 286 -9.76 -0.58 3.29
N ILE A 287 -9.20 -0.16 2.15
CA ILE A 287 -9.85 -0.27 0.83
C ILE A 287 -9.15 -1.31 -0.06
N ASP A 288 -7.82 -1.23 -0.25
CA ASP A 288 -7.12 -2.17 -1.13
C ASP A 288 -7.00 -3.57 -0.50
N GLU A 289 -6.51 -3.65 0.73
CA GLU A 289 -6.33 -4.91 1.45
C GLU A 289 -7.64 -5.42 2.06
N GLY A 290 -8.59 -4.51 2.31
CA GLY A 290 -9.97 -4.83 2.69
C GLY A 290 -10.78 -5.62 1.66
N ARG A 291 -10.17 -6.08 0.55
CA ARG A 291 -10.79 -6.96 -0.44
C ARG A 291 -10.89 -8.42 0.03
N ASN A 292 -9.97 -8.86 0.89
CA ASN A 292 -9.92 -10.24 1.36
C ASN A 292 -10.03 -10.29 2.89
N PRO A 293 -10.77 -11.25 3.47
CA PRO A 293 -10.81 -11.43 4.92
C PRO A 293 -9.52 -12.07 5.43
N LEU A 294 -9.20 -11.82 6.70
CA LEU A 294 -8.22 -12.57 7.45
C LEU A 294 -8.84 -13.89 7.90
N LEU A 295 -8.14 -14.99 7.71
CA LEU A 295 -8.62 -16.32 8.03
C LEU A 295 -7.51 -17.17 8.66
N ILE A 296 -7.86 -17.88 9.73
CA ILE A 296 -7.04 -18.93 10.34
C ILE A 296 -7.69 -20.26 9.97
N SER A 297 -6.95 -21.05 9.20
CA SER A 297 -7.35 -22.42 8.89
C SER A 297 -6.78 -23.38 9.94
N GLY A 298 -7.59 -24.33 10.37
CA GLY A 298 -7.19 -25.45 11.20
C GLY A 298 -7.31 -26.77 10.45
N GLU A 299 -6.67 -27.80 10.97
CA GLU A 299 -6.76 -29.15 10.42
C GLU A 299 -8.04 -29.84 10.94
N ALA A 300 -8.92 -30.22 10.02
CA ALA A 300 -10.02 -31.14 10.30
C ALA A 300 -9.51 -32.57 10.17
N ASN A 301 -9.13 -33.18 11.30
CA ASN A 301 -8.54 -34.51 11.31
C ASN A 301 -9.56 -35.64 11.52
N LYS A 302 -10.81 -35.33 11.89
CA LYS A 302 -11.78 -36.36 12.30
C LYS A 302 -12.38 -37.13 11.12
N ASP A 303 -12.51 -36.50 9.95
CA ASP A 303 -13.24 -37.08 8.81
C ASP A 303 -12.34 -37.58 7.67
N ALA A 304 -11.01 -37.50 7.83
CA ALA A 304 -10.07 -37.99 6.81
C ALA A 304 -10.30 -39.48 6.49
N ALA A 305 -10.72 -40.28 7.49
CA ALA A 305 -11.03 -41.69 7.34
C ALA A 305 -12.28 -41.97 6.49
N ARG A 306 -13.14 -40.98 6.25
CA ARG A 306 -14.35 -41.13 5.42
C ARG A 306 -14.04 -41.12 3.92
N TYR A 307 -13.00 -40.40 3.50
CA TYR A 307 -12.66 -40.27 2.06
C TYR A 307 -12.30 -41.60 1.37
N PRO A 308 -11.51 -42.53 1.96
CA PRO A 308 -11.26 -43.83 1.35
C PRO A 308 -12.52 -44.68 1.21
N VAL A 309 -13.40 -44.62 2.22
CA VAL A 309 -14.68 -45.36 2.20
C VAL A 309 -15.59 -44.78 1.10
N ALA A 310 -15.72 -43.46 1.04
CA ALA A 310 -16.49 -42.77 0.02
C ALA A 310 -15.94 -43.01 -1.40
N ALA A 311 -14.62 -43.10 -1.58
CA ALA A 311 -14.00 -43.45 -2.86
C ALA A 311 -14.43 -44.85 -3.33
N LYS A 312 -14.45 -45.84 -2.41
CA LYS A 312 -14.94 -47.20 -2.72
C LYS A 312 -16.44 -47.23 -3.04
N VAL A 313 -17.25 -46.47 -2.31
CA VAL A 313 -18.69 -46.34 -2.64
C VAL A 313 -18.87 -45.71 -4.02
N ALA A 314 -18.11 -44.66 -4.33
CA ALA A 314 -18.14 -44.03 -5.65
C ALA A 314 -17.72 -44.99 -6.78
N GLU A 315 -16.84 -45.96 -6.53
CA GLU A 315 -16.51 -47.03 -7.50
C GLU A 315 -17.72 -47.93 -7.81
N LEU A 316 -18.51 -48.29 -6.79
CA LEU A 316 -19.72 -49.12 -6.92
C LEU A 316 -20.85 -48.41 -7.70
N LEU A 317 -20.91 -47.09 -7.64
CA LEU A 317 -21.94 -46.30 -8.32
C LEU A 317 -21.66 -46.21 -9.83
N LEU A 318 -22.71 -46.38 -10.64
CA LEU A 318 -22.67 -46.39 -12.10
C LEU A 318 -23.33 -45.12 -12.65
N ARG A 319 -22.64 -44.47 -13.58
CA ARG A 319 -23.12 -43.27 -14.26
C ARG A 319 -24.37 -43.58 -15.10
N GLY A 320 -25.38 -42.72 -15.01
CA GLY A 320 -26.65 -42.84 -15.75
C GLY A 320 -27.69 -43.76 -15.10
N ILE A 321 -27.32 -44.46 -14.03
CA ILE A 321 -28.25 -45.26 -13.20
C ILE A 321 -28.27 -44.67 -11.79
N HIS A 322 -27.10 -44.65 -11.12
CA HIS A 322 -26.97 -44.22 -9.73
C HIS A 322 -26.64 -42.72 -9.57
N TYR A 323 -26.13 -42.06 -10.61
CA TYR A 323 -25.88 -40.61 -10.60
C TYR A 323 -25.81 -40.03 -12.01
N ASN A 324 -26.10 -38.74 -12.09
CA ASN A 324 -26.03 -37.93 -13.30
C ASN A 324 -24.86 -36.93 -13.21
N VAL A 325 -24.25 -36.63 -14.35
CA VAL A 325 -23.08 -35.75 -14.45
C VAL A 325 -23.41 -34.62 -15.41
N GLU A 326 -23.29 -33.37 -14.94
CA GLU A 326 -23.45 -32.18 -15.77
C GLU A 326 -22.08 -31.57 -16.07
N LEU A 327 -21.68 -31.63 -17.35
CA LEU A 327 -20.34 -31.27 -17.81
C LEU A 327 -20.10 -29.75 -17.86
N LYS A 328 -21.15 -28.94 -17.85
CA LYS A 328 -21.03 -27.48 -18.00
C LYS A 328 -20.56 -26.83 -16.70
N ASP A 329 -21.12 -27.26 -15.58
CA ASP A 329 -20.84 -26.70 -14.26
C ASP A 329 -19.95 -27.62 -13.40
N ASN A 330 -19.46 -28.73 -13.98
CA ASN A 330 -18.70 -29.77 -13.29
C ASN A 330 -19.39 -30.28 -12.01
N SER A 331 -20.72 -30.46 -12.08
CA SER A 331 -21.57 -30.92 -10.98
C SER A 331 -21.97 -32.39 -11.15
N VAL A 332 -22.24 -33.06 -10.03
CA VAL A 332 -22.76 -34.43 -9.98
C VAL A 332 -23.99 -34.44 -9.08
N GLU A 333 -25.04 -35.12 -9.52
CA GLU A 333 -26.28 -35.31 -8.77
C GLU A 333 -26.56 -36.81 -8.60
N LEU A 334 -26.85 -37.24 -7.37
CA LEU A 334 -27.25 -38.63 -7.08
C LEU A 334 -28.71 -38.86 -7.52
N THR A 335 -29.00 -40.01 -8.12
CA THR A 335 -30.38 -40.45 -8.36
C THR A 335 -30.93 -41.17 -7.13
N GLU A 336 -32.26 -41.34 -7.04
CA GLU A 336 -32.88 -42.08 -5.94
C GLU A 336 -32.28 -43.49 -5.76
N GLU A 337 -32.03 -44.20 -6.86
CA GLU A 337 -31.39 -45.53 -6.82
C GLU A 337 -29.94 -45.46 -6.30
N GLY A 338 -29.20 -44.41 -6.64
CA GLY A 338 -27.84 -44.21 -6.14
C GLY A 338 -27.78 -43.81 -4.67
N ILE A 339 -28.78 -43.08 -4.17
CA ILE A 339 -28.91 -42.76 -2.75
C ILE A 339 -29.10 -44.05 -1.96
N VAL A 340 -30.07 -44.88 -2.34
CA VAL A 340 -30.34 -46.16 -1.67
C VAL A 340 -29.12 -47.07 -1.70
N LEU A 341 -28.42 -47.17 -2.83
CA LEU A 341 -27.24 -48.03 -2.92
C LEU A 341 -26.06 -47.49 -2.07
N ALA A 342 -25.88 -46.17 -2.01
CA ALA A 342 -24.86 -45.56 -1.18
C ALA A 342 -25.17 -45.73 0.31
N GLU A 343 -26.43 -45.58 0.73
CA GLU A 343 -26.91 -45.82 2.09
C GLU A 343 -26.70 -47.28 2.52
N MET A 344 -27.05 -48.22 1.64
CA MET A 344 -26.81 -49.64 1.86
C MET A 344 -25.32 -49.97 1.99
N ALA A 345 -24.46 -49.34 1.18
CA ALA A 345 -23.02 -49.58 1.21
C ALA A 345 -22.33 -48.96 2.44
N LEU A 346 -22.89 -47.89 2.99
CA LEU A 346 -22.40 -47.18 4.17
C LEU A 346 -23.04 -47.64 5.48
N GLU A 347 -24.06 -48.51 5.41
CA GLU A 347 -24.87 -48.96 6.55
C GLU A 347 -25.57 -47.78 7.29
N THR A 348 -25.96 -46.74 6.54
CA THR A 348 -26.63 -45.54 7.06
C THR A 348 -28.06 -45.43 6.54
N ASN A 349 -28.97 -44.83 7.31
CA ASN A 349 -30.37 -44.62 6.88
C ASN A 349 -30.60 -43.31 6.10
N ASP A 350 -29.67 -42.35 6.22
CA ASP A 350 -29.78 -41.03 5.59
C ASP A 350 -28.36 -40.48 5.35
N LEU A 351 -28.02 -40.13 4.12
CA LEU A 351 -26.72 -39.52 3.78
C LEU A 351 -26.57 -38.08 4.28
N TRP A 352 -27.67 -37.40 4.60
CA TRP A 352 -27.73 -35.99 5.01
C TRP A 352 -27.92 -35.79 6.52
N ASP A 353 -27.77 -36.84 7.33
CA ASP A 353 -27.82 -36.73 8.79
C ASP A 353 -26.80 -35.69 9.30
N GLU A 354 -27.25 -34.76 10.14
CA GLU A 354 -26.41 -33.74 10.77
C GLU A 354 -25.37 -34.34 11.71
N ASN A 355 -25.65 -35.53 12.29
CA ASN A 355 -24.73 -36.20 13.22
C ASN A 355 -23.70 -37.09 12.51
N ASP A 356 -24.02 -37.60 11.31
CA ASP A 356 -23.12 -38.44 10.51
C ASP A 356 -23.20 -38.13 9.00
N PRO A 357 -22.70 -36.96 8.55
CA PRO A 357 -22.89 -36.54 7.16
C PRO A 357 -21.98 -37.32 6.21
N TRP A 358 -22.59 -38.06 5.26
CA TRP A 358 -21.89 -38.79 4.20
C TRP A 358 -22.03 -38.18 2.81
N ALA A 359 -23.12 -37.44 2.56
CA ALA A 359 -23.45 -36.89 1.26
C ALA A 359 -22.30 -36.09 0.63
N ARG A 360 -21.65 -35.20 1.41
CA ARG A 360 -20.50 -34.39 0.94
C ARG A 360 -19.35 -35.27 0.43
N PHE A 361 -19.01 -36.32 1.16
CA PHE A 361 -17.87 -37.19 0.83
C PHE A 361 -18.16 -38.03 -0.41
N VAL A 362 -19.37 -38.59 -0.52
CA VAL A 362 -19.80 -39.37 -1.70
C VAL A 362 -19.84 -38.49 -2.95
N LEU A 363 -20.43 -37.29 -2.86
CA LEU A 363 -20.48 -36.34 -3.99
C LEU A 363 -19.08 -35.90 -4.43
N ASN A 364 -18.18 -35.61 -3.48
CA ASN A 364 -16.80 -35.25 -3.80
C ASN A 364 -16.01 -36.42 -4.41
N ALA A 365 -16.22 -37.64 -3.92
CA ALA A 365 -15.62 -38.85 -4.49
C ALA A 365 -16.11 -39.10 -5.94
N LEU A 366 -17.41 -38.88 -6.21
CA LEU A 366 -17.95 -38.96 -7.57
C LEU A 366 -17.40 -37.85 -8.49
N LYS A 367 -17.29 -36.62 -7.99
CA LYS A 367 -16.63 -35.51 -8.72
C LYS A 367 -15.17 -35.87 -9.05
N ALA A 368 -14.42 -36.38 -8.08
CA ALA A 368 -13.05 -36.86 -8.27
C ALA A 368 -12.96 -38.02 -9.28
N LYS A 369 -13.93 -38.96 -9.26
CA LYS A 369 -14.03 -40.07 -10.22
C LYS A 369 -14.18 -39.56 -11.66
N GLU A 370 -15.14 -38.67 -11.91
CA GLU A 370 -15.55 -38.26 -13.26
C GLU A 370 -14.71 -37.12 -13.87
N PHE A 371 -14.44 -36.06 -13.09
CA PHE A 371 -13.84 -34.81 -13.59
C PHE A 371 -12.32 -34.74 -13.44
N TYR A 372 -11.74 -35.46 -12.48
CA TYR A 372 -10.31 -35.37 -12.17
C TYR A 372 -9.57 -36.63 -12.61
N ARG A 373 -8.96 -36.57 -13.79
CA ARG A 373 -8.23 -37.68 -14.40
C ARG A 373 -6.73 -37.49 -14.22
N ARG A 374 -6.08 -38.60 -13.86
CA ARG A 374 -4.62 -38.69 -13.79
C ARG A 374 -4.01 -38.44 -15.16
N ASP A 375 -2.87 -37.75 -15.16
CA ASP A 375 -2.10 -37.30 -16.32
C ASP A 375 -2.81 -36.27 -17.22
N VAL A 376 -3.97 -35.76 -16.81
CA VAL A 376 -4.67 -34.65 -17.46
C VAL A 376 -4.79 -33.46 -16.51
N GLN A 377 -5.50 -33.64 -15.39
CA GLN A 377 -5.68 -32.59 -14.38
C GLN A 377 -4.59 -32.62 -13.30
N TYR A 378 -3.95 -33.77 -13.07
CA TYR A 378 -2.91 -33.93 -12.05
C TYR A 378 -2.00 -35.11 -12.35
N ILE A 379 -0.84 -35.11 -11.71
CA ILE A 379 0.08 -36.26 -11.67
C ILE A 379 0.29 -36.73 -10.23
N VAL A 380 0.65 -38.00 -10.05
CA VAL A 380 1.06 -38.54 -8.75
C VAL A 380 2.59 -38.64 -8.71
N ARG A 381 3.24 -37.94 -7.77
CA ARG A 381 4.69 -37.97 -7.59
C ARG A 381 5.05 -37.93 -6.10
N ASN A 382 6.00 -38.76 -5.67
CA ASN A 382 6.44 -38.86 -4.28
C ASN A 382 5.28 -39.09 -3.28
N GLY A 383 4.27 -39.88 -3.66
CA GLY A 383 3.10 -40.16 -2.83
C GLY A 383 2.13 -38.98 -2.68
N LYS A 384 2.20 -37.95 -3.54
CA LYS A 384 1.31 -36.78 -3.54
C LYS A 384 0.66 -36.55 -4.90
N ALA A 385 -0.58 -36.07 -4.92
CA ALA A 385 -1.25 -35.59 -6.12
C ALA A 385 -0.87 -34.11 -6.38
N LEU A 386 -0.26 -33.84 -7.53
CA LEU A 386 0.20 -32.50 -7.93
C LEU A 386 -0.62 -32.02 -9.13
N ILE A 387 -1.21 -30.82 -9.04
CA ILE A 387 -2.10 -30.26 -10.06
C ILE A 387 -1.31 -29.87 -11.30
N ILE A 388 -1.84 -30.19 -12.48
CA ILE A 388 -1.33 -29.69 -13.76
C ILE A 388 -2.20 -28.50 -14.17
N ASN A 389 -1.56 -27.40 -14.55
CA ASN A 389 -2.26 -26.27 -15.14
C ASN A 389 -2.64 -26.59 -16.59
N GLU A 390 -3.93 -26.69 -16.88
CA GLU A 390 -4.45 -27.12 -18.20
C GLU A 390 -4.00 -26.22 -19.37
N LEU A 391 -3.77 -24.93 -19.12
CA LEU A 391 -3.34 -23.98 -20.16
C LEU A 391 -1.86 -24.09 -20.48
N THR A 392 -1.02 -24.48 -19.51
CA THR A 392 0.44 -24.44 -19.64
C THR A 392 1.11 -25.81 -19.61
N GLY A 393 0.39 -26.86 -19.19
CA GLY A 393 0.91 -28.20 -18.95
C GLY A 393 1.93 -28.30 -17.81
N ARG A 394 2.13 -27.23 -17.02
CA ARG A 394 3.09 -27.19 -15.92
C ARG A 394 2.49 -27.72 -14.62
N VAL A 395 3.33 -28.34 -13.81
CA VAL A 395 2.96 -28.88 -12.48
C VAL A 395 3.03 -27.78 -11.43
N GLU A 396 1.94 -27.59 -10.68
CA GLU A 396 1.79 -26.58 -9.64
C GLU A 396 1.86 -27.23 -8.24
N GLU A 397 3.07 -27.33 -7.67
CA GLU A 397 3.31 -28.10 -6.43
C GLU A 397 2.63 -27.54 -5.17
N LYS A 398 2.35 -26.23 -5.15
CA LYS A 398 1.78 -25.53 -3.98
C LYS A 398 0.25 -25.40 -4.04
N ARG A 399 -0.37 -25.76 -5.16
CA ARG A 399 -1.81 -25.58 -5.35
C ARG A 399 -2.57 -26.83 -4.91
N ARG A 400 -3.76 -26.61 -4.33
CA ARG A 400 -4.73 -27.65 -3.99
C ARG A 400 -6.11 -27.25 -4.47
N TRP A 401 -6.98 -28.23 -4.70
CA TRP A 401 -8.40 -27.97 -4.93
C TRP A 401 -9.12 -27.80 -3.59
N SER A 402 -10.10 -26.91 -3.54
CA SER A 402 -10.91 -26.59 -2.35
C SER A 402 -12.04 -27.60 -2.11
N GLU A 403 -12.77 -27.41 -1.01
CA GLU A 403 -14.01 -28.14 -0.67
C GLU A 403 -13.87 -29.67 -0.52
N GLY A 404 -12.69 -30.15 -0.14
CA GLY A 404 -12.47 -31.59 0.05
C GLY A 404 -12.18 -32.36 -1.24
N ILE A 405 -12.09 -31.70 -2.40
CA ILE A 405 -11.84 -32.35 -3.70
C ILE A 405 -10.42 -32.92 -3.76
N HIS A 406 -9.43 -32.21 -3.21
CA HIS A 406 -8.05 -32.70 -3.21
C HIS A 406 -7.91 -34.00 -2.43
N GLN A 407 -8.58 -34.11 -1.29
CA GLN A 407 -8.62 -35.30 -0.45
C GLN A 407 -9.37 -36.44 -1.14
N ALA A 408 -10.45 -36.15 -1.86
CA ALA A 408 -11.15 -37.14 -2.66
C ALA A 408 -10.29 -37.69 -3.80
N VAL A 409 -9.45 -36.86 -4.42
CA VAL A 409 -8.46 -37.30 -5.43
C VAL A 409 -7.32 -38.09 -4.80
N GLU A 410 -6.81 -37.67 -3.63
CA GLU A 410 -5.82 -38.45 -2.87
C GLU A 410 -6.37 -39.83 -2.49
N ALA A 411 -7.63 -39.90 -2.04
CA ALA A 411 -8.29 -41.16 -1.70
C ALA A 411 -8.56 -42.05 -2.93
N LYS A 412 -8.93 -41.47 -4.07
CA LYS A 412 -9.12 -42.17 -5.35
C LYS A 412 -7.86 -42.90 -5.81
N GLU A 413 -6.68 -42.35 -5.53
CA GLU A 413 -5.38 -42.89 -5.95
C GLU A 413 -4.68 -43.66 -4.81
N ASP A 414 -5.39 -44.02 -3.73
CA ASP A 414 -4.87 -44.70 -2.54
C ASP A 414 -3.64 -43.99 -1.90
N LEU A 415 -3.62 -42.66 -1.94
CA LEU A 415 -2.57 -41.83 -1.34
C LEU A 415 -2.84 -41.51 0.13
N GLN A 416 -1.79 -41.05 0.82
CA GLN A 416 -1.95 -40.55 2.19
C GLN A 416 -2.78 -39.25 2.15
N ILE A 417 -4.01 -39.33 2.67
CA ILE A 417 -4.93 -38.19 2.71
C ILE A 417 -4.41 -37.17 3.69
N GLN A 418 -4.32 -35.94 3.21
CA GLN A 418 -3.95 -34.81 4.03
C GLN A 418 -5.21 -34.21 4.65
N ALA A 419 -5.12 -33.78 5.91
CA ALA A 419 -6.26 -33.23 6.64
C ALA A 419 -6.90 -32.06 5.85
N ASP A 420 -8.23 -31.97 5.89
CA ASP A 420 -8.95 -30.86 5.29
C ASP A 420 -8.68 -29.58 6.10
N THR A 421 -8.57 -28.45 5.40
CA THR A 421 -8.36 -27.16 6.04
C THR A 421 -9.71 -26.50 6.24
N ILE A 422 -10.19 -26.44 7.47
CA ILE A 422 -11.42 -25.71 7.82
C ILE A 422 -11.07 -24.32 8.33
N VAL A 423 -11.95 -23.34 8.07
CA VAL A 423 -11.79 -22.00 8.64
C VAL A 423 -12.21 -22.04 10.10
N VAL A 424 -11.26 -21.83 11.02
CA VAL A 424 -11.48 -21.85 12.47
C VAL A 424 -11.87 -20.47 12.98
N ALA A 425 -11.25 -19.42 12.43
CA ALA A 425 -11.60 -18.05 12.74
C ALA A 425 -11.38 -17.17 11.51
N GLN A 426 -12.23 -16.17 11.34
CA GLN A 426 -12.10 -15.19 10.27
C GLN A 426 -12.56 -13.82 10.74
N ILE A 427 -12.00 -12.75 10.15
CA ILE A 427 -12.46 -11.36 10.33
C ILE A 427 -12.08 -10.53 9.11
N THR A 428 -12.94 -9.60 8.72
CA THR A 428 -12.59 -8.60 7.70
C THR A 428 -11.85 -7.43 8.34
N TYR A 429 -10.98 -6.74 7.60
CA TYR A 429 -10.31 -5.54 8.12
C TYR A 429 -11.32 -4.48 8.55
N GLN A 430 -12.42 -4.33 7.81
CA GLN A 430 -13.46 -3.36 8.13
C GLN A 430 -14.05 -3.62 9.51
N SER A 431 -14.48 -4.85 9.80
CA SER A 431 -15.02 -5.21 11.11
C SER A 431 -13.98 -5.15 12.22
N LEU A 432 -12.72 -5.53 11.94
CA LEU A 432 -11.63 -5.40 12.91
C LEU A 432 -11.43 -3.94 13.35
N PHE A 433 -11.35 -3.00 12.41
CA PHE A 433 -11.11 -1.60 12.73
C PHE A 433 -12.32 -0.88 13.31
N LYS A 434 -13.54 -1.38 13.07
CA LYS A 434 -14.76 -0.92 13.77
C LYS A 434 -14.73 -1.21 15.29
N LEU A 435 -13.90 -2.16 15.75
CA LEU A 435 -13.75 -2.45 17.19
C LEU A 435 -13.03 -1.33 17.95
N TYR A 436 -12.34 -0.42 17.27
CA TYR A 436 -11.70 0.73 17.93
C TYR A 436 -12.74 1.80 18.28
N PRO A 437 -12.80 2.24 19.56
CA PRO A 437 -13.62 3.39 19.95
C PRO A 437 -13.27 4.66 19.19
N LYS A 438 -12.00 4.80 18.80
CA LYS A 438 -11.48 5.92 18.04
C LYS A 438 -10.57 5.42 16.92
N LEU A 439 -10.91 5.76 15.69
CA LEU A 439 -10.16 5.39 14.49
C LEU A 439 -9.76 6.67 13.74
N SER A 440 -8.49 6.77 13.38
CA SER A 440 -7.98 7.84 12.54
C SER A 440 -7.05 7.26 11.47
N GLY A 441 -6.79 8.03 10.43
CA GLY A 441 -5.87 7.59 9.40
C GLY A 441 -5.27 8.73 8.60
N MET A 442 -4.20 8.43 7.89
CA MET A 442 -3.53 9.40 7.02
C MET A 442 -3.22 8.78 5.68
N THR A 443 -3.35 9.57 4.62
CA THR A 443 -3.00 9.15 3.26
C THR A 443 -2.88 10.36 2.33
N GLY A 444 -2.28 10.20 1.14
CA GLY A 444 -2.24 11.26 0.14
C GLY A 444 -3.51 11.40 -0.72
N THR A 445 -4.43 10.44 -0.63
CA THR A 445 -5.45 10.24 -1.65
C THR A 445 -6.79 9.70 -1.14
N ALA A 446 -7.23 10.10 0.06
CA ALA A 446 -8.48 9.60 0.67
C ALA A 446 -9.77 10.22 0.11
N LYS A 447 -9.73 11.44 -0.43
CA LYS A 447 -10.94 12.22 -0.77
C LYS A 447 -11.80 11.54 -1.83
N THR A 448 -11.21 10.70 -2.68
CA THR A 448 -11.96 9.91 -3.67
C THR A 448 -12.91 8.91 -3.01
N GLU A 449 -12.50 8.32 -1.88
CA GLU A 449 -13.22 7.27 -1.14
C GLU A 449 -13.94 7.81 0.11
N GLU A 450 -14.08 9.13 0.25
CA GLU A 450 -14.71 9.75 1.44
C GLU A 450 -16.10 9.17 1.73
N LYS A 451 -16.89 8.86 0.69
CA LYS A 451 -18.21 8.25 0.84
C LYS A 451 -18.14 6.85 1.42
N GLU A 452 -17.11 6.08 1.07
CA GLU A 452 -16.89 4.73 1.60
C GLU A 452 -16.47 4.82 3.07
N PHE A 453 -15.51 5.70 3.40
CA PHE A 453 -15.08 5.91 4.78
C PHE A 453 -16.21 6.40 5.70
N LEU A 454 -17.00 7.37 5.25
CA LEU A 454 -18.12 7.89 6.02
C LEU A 454 -19.23 6.84 6.21
N LYS A 455 -19.51 6.03 5.18
CA LYS A 455 -20.56 5.01 5.26
C LYS A 455 -20.14 3.81 6.10
N MET A 456 -18.91 3.35 5.98
CA MET A 456 -18.44 2.12 6.64
C MET A 456 -17.91 2.37 8.04
N PHE A 457 -17.18 3.46 8.25
CA PHE A 457 -16.46 3.73 9.51
C PHE A 457 -16.97 4.98 10.23
N GLN A 458 -17.85 5.77 9.62
CA GLN A 458 -18.28 7.09 10.14
C GLN A 458 -17.12 8.07 10.33
N VAL A 459 -16.04 7.88 9.56
CA VAL A 459 -14.83 8.71 9.64
C VAL A 459 -14.81 9.70 8.46
N PRO A 460 -14.82 11.02 8.71
CA PRO A 460 -14.75 12.02 7.65
C PRO A 460 -13.33 12.21 7.13
N VAL A 461 -13.19 12.70 5.88
CA VAL A 461 -11.90 12.98 5.25
C VAL A 461 -11.66 14.50 5.19
N ILE A 462 -10.63 14.96 5.89
CA ILE A 462 -10.21 16.36 5.89
C ILE A 462 -8.98 16.52 5.00
N VAL A 463 -9.08 17.40 3.99
CA VAL A 463 -7.96 17.67 3.08
C VAL A 463 -7.11 18.77 3.69
N VAL A 464 -5.91 18.39 4.15
CA VAL A 464 -4.94 19.29 4.77
C VAL A 464 -4.21 20.05 3.65
N PRO A 465 -4.02 21.38 3.79
CA PRO A 465 -3.26 22.15 2.81
C PRO A 465 -1.80 21.69 2.73
N THR A 466 -1.17 21.83 1.56
CA THR A 466 0.26 21.56 1.41
C THR A 466 1.09 22.69 2.01
N ASN A 467 2.27 22.38 2.53
CA ASN A 467 3.19 23.39 3.07
C ASN A 467 3.65 24.38 1.99
N LEU A 468 3.90 23.86 0.78
CA LEU A 468 4.27 24.64 -0.40
C LEU A 468 3.31 24.32 -1.56
N PRO A 469 3.05 25.27 -2.47
CA PRO A 469 2.13 25.06 -3.59
C PRO A 469 2.69 24.01 -4.55
N ASN A 470 1.83 23.12 -5.01
CA ASN A 470 2.21 22.10 -5.99
C ASN A 470 2.35 22.73 -7.38
N ILE A 471 3.55 22.68 -7.96
CA ILE A 471 3.88 23.21 -9.30
C ILE A 471 4.15 22.10 -10.34
N ARG A 472 3.79 20.85 -10.01
CA ARG A 472 3.95 19.69 -10.90
C ARG A 472 3.11 19.85 -12.16
N LYS A 473 3.67 19.44 -13.30
CA LYS A 473 2.98 19.43 -14.59
C LYS A 473 2.45 18.03 -14.89
N ASP A 474 1.14 17.85 -14.82
CA ASP A 474 0.49 16.61 -15.26
C ASP A 474 0.20 16.71 -16.76
N LEU A 475 0.99 15.98 -17.55
CA LEU A 475 0.87 15.93 -19.02
C LEU A 475 -0.33 15.08 -19.42
N PRO A 476 -0.93 15.33 -20.60
CA PRO A 476 -2.08 14.56 -21.05
C PRO A 476 -1.75 13.06 -21.17
N ILE A 477 -2.76 12.22 -20.96
CA ILE A 477 -2.66 10.77 -21.14
C ILE A 477 -2.54 10.47 -22.63
N GLN A 478 -1.56 9.65 -23.00
CA GLN A 478 -1.33 9.19 -24.36
C GLN A 478 -1.91 7.78 -24.53
N ALA A 479 -2.79 7.61 -25.52
CA ALA A 479 -3.37 6.30 -25.84
C ALA A 479 -2.68 5.70 -27.07
N PHE A 480 -2.45 4.38 -27.05
CA PHE A 480 -1.82 3.62 -28.12
C PHE A 480 -2.73 2.48 -28.56
N ALA A 481 -2.75 2.20 -29.87
CA ALA A 481 -3.50 1.07 -30.42
C ALA A 481 -2.84 -0.27 -30.07
N THR A 482 -1.51 -0.33 -30.11
CA THR A 482 -0.72 -1.54 -29.83
C THR A 482 0.11 -1.39 -28.57
N ALA A 483 0.32 -2.50 -27.84
CA ALA A 483 1.26 -2.52 -26.72
C ALA A 483 2.70 -2.28 -27.18
N ARG A 484 3.08 -2.73 -28.38
CA ARG A 484 4.41 -2.53 -28.95
C ARG A 484 4.74 -1.05 -29.14
N GLY A 485 3.86 -0.28 -29.79
CA GLY A 485 4.05 1.16 -30.00
C GLY A 485 4.15 1.92 -28.67
N LYS A 486 3.32 1.55 -27.68
CA LYS A 486 3.40 2.09 -26.31
C LYS A 486 4.79 1.90 -25.69
N TRP A 487 5.31 0.67 -25.72
CA TRP A 487 6.58 0.35 -25.06
C TRP A 487 7.78 0.99 -25.74
N ASP A 488 7.81 1.06 -27.08
CA ASP A 488 8.88 1.78 -27.78
C ASP A 488 8.80 3.29 -27.50
N HIS A 489 7.60 3.88 -27.44
CA HIS A 489 7.45 5.28 -27.05
C HIS A 489 7.87 5.54 -25.60
N ALA A 490 7.52 4.66 -24.66
CA ALA A 490 7.97 4.74 -23.27
C ALA A 490 9.50 4.69 -23.17
N ARG A 491 10.14 3.77 -23.91
CA ARG A 491 11.60 3.66 -24.01
C ARG A 491 12.22 4.96 -24.56
N ARG A 492 11.69 5.51 -25.66
CA ARG A 492 12.16 6.78 -26.25
C ARG A 492 12.06 7.95 -25.27
N GLU A 493 10.98 8.02 -24.49
CA GLU A 493 10.83 9.07 -23.48
C GLU A 493 11.82 8.91 -22.32
N VAL A 494 12.04 7.68 -21.85
CA VAL A 494 13.07 7.37 -20.84
C VAL A 494 14.45 7.75 -21.36
N GLU A 495 14.80 7.38 -22.59
CA GLU A 495 16.06 7.71 -23.25
C GLU A 495 16.26 9.23 -23.33
N TYR A 496 15.27 9.97 -23.84
CA TYR A 496 15.32 11.42 -23.93
C TYR A 496 15.56 12.08 -22.56
N MET A 497 14.83 11.65 -21.52
CA MET A 497 15.02 12.19 -20.18
C MET A 497 16.39 11.84 -19.59
N PHE A 498 16.87 10.62 -19.85
CA PHE A 498 18.19 10.14 -19.43
C PHE A 498 19.33 10.96 -20.07
N GLU A 499 19.24 11.27 -21.37
CA GLU A 499 20.20 12.12 -22.08
C GLU A 499 20.26 13.55 -21.50
N GLN A 500 19.11 14.10 -21.11
CA GLN A 500 19.05 15.40 -20.42
C GLN A 500 19.60 15.34 -18.98
N GLY A 501 19.74 14.13 -18.40
CA GLY A 501 20.14 13.91 -17.01
C GLY A 501 19.00 13.99 -16.00
N ARG A 502 17.74 14.02 -16.45
CA ARG A 502 16.58 14.03 -15.54
C ARG A 502 16.33 12.65 -14.95
N PRO A 503 16.03 12.54 -13.64
CA PRO A 503 15.58 11.28 -13.06
C PRO A 503 14.19 10.89 -13.56
N VAL A 504 14.00 9.59 -13.78
CA VAL A 504 12.74 9.01 -14.24
C VAL A 504 12.29 7.88 -13.32
N LEU A 505 11.02 7.92 -12.92
CA LEU A 505 10.33 6.81 -12.26
C LEU A 505 9.27 6.25 -13.21
N VAL A 506 9.37 4.99 -13.58
CA VAL A 506 8.39 4.29 -14.40
C VAL A 506 7.57 3.35 -13.53
N GLY A 507 6.26 3.53 -13.50
CA GLY A 507 5.32 2.65 -12.81
C GLY A 507 4.64 1.67 -13.76
N THR A 508 4.83 0.37 -13.54
CA THR A 508 4.14 -0.71 -14.27
C THR A 508 3.10 -1.39 -13.38
N THR A 509 2.16 -2.15 -13.96
CA THR A 509 1.13 -2.88 -13.20
C THR A 509 1.53 -4.31 -12.83
N SER A 510 2.48 -4.91 -13.56
CA SER A 510 2.94 -6.28 -13.35
C SER A 510 4.46 -6.39 -13.38
N VAL A 511 4.98 -7.45 -12.77
CA VAL A 511 6.41 -7.82 -12.79
C VAL A 511 6.86 -8.11 -14.21
N GLU A 512 6.05 -8.84 -14.99
CA GLU A 512 6.33 -9.13 -16.40
C GLU A 512 6.52 -7.84 -17.23
N ASN A 513 5.66 -6.85 -17.04
CA ASN A 513 5.78 -5.55 -17.71
C ASN A 513 7.04 -4.78 -17.28
N SER A 514 7.44 -4.91 -16.01
CA SER A 514 8.69 -4.32 -15.51
C SER A 514 9.92 -4.99 -16.11
N GLU A 515 9.95 -6.32 -16.18
CA GLU A 515 11.05 -7.07 -16.80
C GLU A 515 11.12 -6.83 -18.31
N TYR A 516 9.97 -6.74 -18.99
CA TYR A 516 9.92 -6.42 -20.41
C TYR A 516 10.53 -5.04 -20.71
N LEU A 517 10.17 -4.00 -19.95
CA LEU A 517 10.77 -2.68 -20.09
C LEU A 517 12.26 -2.68 -19.72
N SER A 518 12.63 -3.43 -18.68
CA SER A 518 14.02 -3.62 -18.24
C SER A 518 14.87 -4.19 -19.38
N ASP A 519 14.40 -5.23 -20.06
CA ASP A 519 15.11 -5.82 -21.20
C ASP A 519 15.21 -4.86 -22.38
N LEU A 520 14.15 -4.11 -22.70
CA LEU A 520 14.20 -3.04 -23.69
C LEU A 520 15.24 -1.95 -23.34
N LEU A 521 15.35 -1.55 -22.08
CA LEU A 521 16.36 -0.56 -21.67
C LEU A 521 17.79 -1.13 -21.70
N LYS A 522 17.98 -2.43 -21.40
CA LYS A 522 19.29 -3.11 -21.50
C LYS A 522 19.80 -3.16 -22.94
N GLU A 523 18.92 -3.43 -23.91
CA GLU A 523 19.27 -3.41 -25.34
C GLU A 523 19.89 -2.06 -25.77
N TRP A 524 19.38 -0.97 -25.19
CA TRP A 524 19.82 0.40 -25.47
C TRP A 524 20.89 0.90 -24.48
N LYS A 525 21.40 0.02 -23.61
CA LYS A 525 22.45 0.32 -22.62
C LYS A 525 22.08 1.44 -21.65
N ILE A 526 20.80 1.58 -21.33
CA ILE A 526 20.31 2.55 -20.34
C ILE A 526 20.35 1.87 -18.96
N PRO A 527 21.15 2.37 -18.00
CA PRO A 527 21.22 1.81 -16.66
C PRO A 527 19.93 2.10 -15.90
N HIS A 528 19.40 1.10 -15.22
CA HIS A 528 18.15 1.23 -14.47
C HIS A 528 18.08 0.21 -13.33
N ASN A 529 17.18 0.48 -12.38
CA ASN A 529 16.85 -0.42 -11.28
C ASN A 529 15.40 -0.86 -11.38
N VAL A 530 15.12 -2.13 -11.09
CA VAL A 530 13.76 -2.69 -11.06
C VAL A 530 13.38 -3.03 -9.63
N LEU A 531 12.17 -2.62 -9.24
CA LEU A 531 11.58 -2.86 -7.91
C LEU A 531 10.32 -3.71 -8.09
N ASN A 532 10.33 -4.93 -7.54
CA ASN A 532 9.32 -5.96 -7.80
C ASN A 532 8.36 -6.18 -6.60
N ALA A 533 8.35 -5.28 -5.61
CA ALA A 533 7.48 -5.29 -4.42
C ALA A 533 7.54 -6.59 -3.60
N ARG A 534 8.69 -7.28 -3.58
CA ARG A 534 8.84 -8.53 -2.79
C ARG A 534 9.09 -8.17 -1.32
N PRO A 535 8.31 -8.69 -0.35
CA PRO A 535 8.45 -8.30 1.07
C PRO A 535 9.86 -8.48 1.63
N LYS A 536 10.56 -9.55 1.24
CA LYS A 536 11.96 -9.84 1.64
C LYS A 536 12.94 -8.72 1.23
N TYR A 537 12.64 -7.97 0.17
CA TYR A 537 13.52 -6.95 -0.40
C TYR A 537 13.08 -5.51 -0.08
N ALA A 538 12.05 -5.31 0.75
CA ALA A 538 11.50 -3.98 1.04
C ALA A 538 12.56 -2.96 1.51
N ALA A 539 13.51 -3.38 2.37
CA ALA A 539 14.59 -2.51 2.83
C ALA A 539 15.53 -2.08 1.69
N ARG A 540 15.89 -3.02 0.80
CA ARG A 540 16.76 -2.74 -0.36
C ARG A 540 16.03 -1.89 -1.41
N GLU A 541 14.73 -2.12 -1.61
CA GLU A 541 13.91 -1.28 -2.48
C GLU A 541 13.84 0.16 -1.95
N ALA A 542 13.71 0.33 -0.63
CA ALA A 542 13.75 1.65 -0.01
C ALA A 542 15.09 2.37 -0.24
N GLU A 543 16.22 1.67 -0.12
CA GLU A 543 17.55 2.23 -0.42
C GLU A 543 17.65 2.72 -1.87
N ILE A 544 17.14 1.94 -2.83
CA ILE A 544 17.13 2.33 -4.25
C ILE A 544 16.22 3.55 -4.47
N VAL A 545 15.00 3.54 -3.92
CA VAL A 545 14.05 4.65 -4.08
C VAL A 545 14.57 5.95 -3.46
N ALA A 546 15.26 5.89 -2.33
CA ALA A 546 15.86 7.05 -1.70
C ALA A 546 16.92 7.74 -2.59
N GLN A 547 17.49 7.02 -3.56
CA GLN A 547 18.46 7.55 -4.53
C GLN A 547 17.85 7.79 -5.92
N ALA A 548 16.58 7.47 -6.15
CA ALA A 548 15.91 7.59 -7.45
C ALA A 548 15.78 9.04 -7.96
N GLY A 549 15.97 10.04 -7.08
CA GLY A 549 15.92 11.46 -7.45
C GLY A 549 17.26 12.05 -7.90
N ARG A 550 18.31 11.23 -8.03
CA ARG A 550 19.64 11.66 -8.49
C ARG A 550 19.70 11.85 -10.00
N LYS A 551 20.67 12.61 -10.47
CA LYS A 551 20.88 12.84 -11.90
C LYS A 551 21.11 11.52 -12.63
N HIS A 552 20.51 11.35 -13.82
CA HIS A 552 20.54 10.11 -14.62
C HIS A 552 19.92 8.85 -13.97
N ALA A 553 19.26 8.96 -12.81
CA ALA A 553 18.65 7.80 -12.16
C ALA A 553 17.36 7.36 -12.88
N ILE A 554 17.32 6.11 -13.34
CA ILE A 554 16.13 5.48 -13.93
C ILE A 554 15.67 4.35 -13.01
N THR A 555 14.43 4.42 -12.54
CA THR A 555 13.85 3.43 -11.62
C THR A 555 12.53 2.93 -12.18
N ILE A 556 12.39 1.62 -12.31
CA ILE A 556 11.16 0.92 -12.68
C ILE A 556 10.55 0.33 -11.40
N SER A 557 9.27 0.58 -11.18
CA SER A 557 8.53 0.17 -9.99
C SER A 557 7.28 -0.60 -10.40
N THR A 558 7.17 -1.86 -10.00
CA THR A 558 5.93 -2.63 -10.14
C THR A 558 4.90 -2.14 -9.12
N ASN A 559 3.70 -1.81 -9.58
CA ASN A 559 2.59 -1.25 -8.82
C ASN A 559 3.02 -0.05 -7.96
N MET A 560 3.30 -0.32 -6.68
CA MET A 560 3.69 0.67 -5.68
C MET A 560 4.93 0.22 -4.89
N ALA A 561 5.87 -0.49 -5.53
CA ALA A 561 7.15 -0.84 -4.93
C ALA A 561 7.88 0.40 -4.38
N GLY A 562 8.64 0.24 -3.29
CA GLY A 562 9.25 1.36 -2.58
C GLY A 562 8.24 2.37 -2.00
N ARG A 563 7.05 1.90 -1.60
CA ARG A 563 6.09 2.67 -0.78
C ARG A 563 6.72 3.13 0.53
N GLY A 564 6.26 4.29 1.00
CA GLY A 564 6.69 4.86 2.28
C GLY A 564 8.08 5.48 2.26
N THR A 565 8.85 5.35 1.17
CA THR A 565 10.15 6.01 1.01
C THR A 565 10.05 7.22 0.10
N ASP A 566 10.63 8.33 0.55
CA ASP A 566 10.56 9.58 -0.18
C ASP A 566 11.67 9.71 -1.23
N ILE A 567 11.28 10.11 -2.45
CA ILE A 567 12.22 10.42 -3.54
C ILE A 567 12.61 11.89 -3.39
N ILE A 568 13.83 12.12 -2.91
CA ILE A 568 14.40 13.46 -2.74
C ILE A 568 15.23 13.80 -3.98
N LEU A 569 15.01 14.97 -4.57
CA LEU A 569 15.82 15.42 -5.71
C LEU A 569 17.27 15.63 -5.27
N GLY A 570 18.21 14.95 -5.92
CA GLY A 570 19.62 14.87 -5.51
C GLY A 570 19.97 13.69 -4.59
N GLY A 571 18.99 12.88 -4.18
CA GLY A 571 19.19 11.69 -3.34
C GLY A 571 19.19 11.95 -1.84
N ASN A 572 19.08 10.90 -1.04
CA ASN A 572 19.12 10.98 0.41
C ASN A 572 20.59 10.97 0.92
N PRO A 573 21.09 12.05 1.56
CA PRO A 573 22.49 12.16 1.95
C PRO A 573 22.87 11.18 3.07
N LYS A 574 21.96 10.84 3.99
CA LYS A 574 22.24 9.92 5.11
C LYS A 574 22.47 8.50 4.63
N MET A 575 21.62 8.04 3.72
CA MET A 575 21.75 6.71 3.11
C MET A 575 22.96 6.66 2.18
N LEU A 576 23.22 7.73 1.45
CA LEU A 576 24.37 7.83 0.56
C LEU A 576 25.70 7.77 1.32
N ALA A 577 25.81 8.48 2.45
CA ALA A 577 26.98 8.42 3.33
C ALA A 577 27.19 7.02 3.93
N LYS A 578 26.10 6.34 4.30
CA LYS A 578 26.15 4.94 4.75
C LYS A 578 26.66 4.01 3.64
N GLU A 579 26.18 4.17 2.41
CA GLU A 579 26.65 3.39 1.26
C GLU A 579 28.15 3.60 1.02
N VAL A 580 28.65 4.84 1.07
CA VAL A 580 30.08 5.15 0.90
C VAL A 580 30.94 4.45 1.96
N LEU A 581 30.47 4.40 3.21
CA LEU A 581 31.15 3.68 4.27
C LEU A 581 31.10 2.17 4.09
N GLU A 582 29.93 1.61 3.73
CA GLU A 582 29.79 0.19 3.45
C GLU A 582 30.71 -0.25 2.31
N ASP A 583 30.71 0.47 1.19
CA ASP A 583 31.59 0.21 0.03
C ASP A 583 33.08 0.27 0.42
N SER A 584 33.45 1.17 1.35
CA SER A 584 34.84 1.36 1.78
C SER A 584 35.28 0.35 2.84
N LEU A 585 34.40 -0.02 3.78
CA LEU A 585 34.76 -0.79 4.98
C LEU A 585 34.43 -2.27 4.90
N LEU A 586 33.35 -2.68 4.21
CA LEU A 586 32.90 -4.08 4.21
C LEU A 586 33.98 -5.02 3.69
N SER A 587 34.74 -4.61 2.67
CA SER A 587 35.85 -5.39 2.12
C SER A 587 36.99 -5.68 3.13
N TYR A 588 37.08 -4.89 4.20
CA TYR A 588 38.08 -5.06 5.27
C TYR A 588 37.51 -5.73 6.53
N LEU A 589 36.20 -5.61 6.76
CA LEU A 589 35.52 -6.19 7.92
C LEU A 589 35.12 -7.65 7.71
N THR A 590 34.81 -8.06 6.48
CA THR A 590 34.33 -9.41 6.18
C THR A 590 34.98 -10.03 4.95
N GLN A 591 35.27 -11.33 5.00
CA GLN A 591 35.71 -12.13 3.84
C GLN A 591 34.55 -12.84 3.13
N GLU A 592 33.38 -12.91 3.77
CA GLU A 592 32.17 -13.48 3.18
C GLU A 592 31.58 -12.55 2.13
N ARG A 593 31.27 -13.12 0.95
CA ARG A 593 30.41 -12.46 -0.03
C ARG A 593 28.98 -12.45 0.50
N PRO A 594 28.17 -11.43 0.18
CA PRO A 594 26.76 -11.41 0.57
C PRO A 594 26.11 -12.74 0.16
N ALA A 595 25.33 -13.34 1.05
CA ALA A 595 24.56 -14.55 0.79
C ALA A 595 23.53 -14.27 -0.31
N THR A 596 23.95 -14.35 -1.57
CA THR A 596 23.08 -14.22 -2.72
C THR A 596 22.33 -15.54 -2.90
N GLU A 597 21.11 -15.59 -2.38
CA GLU A 597 20.02 -16.17 -3.18
C GLU A 597 19.83 -15.22 -4.38
N ILE A 598 20.59 -15.47 -5.45
CA ILE A 598 20.38 -14.83 -6.74
C ILE A 598 19.03 -15.32 -7.26
N ASP A 599 18.03 -14.44 -7.18
CA ASP A 599 17.07 -14.24 -8.26
C ASP A 599 16.96 -12.72 -8.51
N ASP A 600 17.46 -12.33 -9.69
CA ASP A 600 17.10 -11.19 -10.54
C ASP A 600 17.43 -9.73 -10.24
N ILE A 601 17.93 -9.31 -9.07
CA ILE A 601 18.45 -7.92 -8.95
C ILE A 601 19.96 -7.90 -9.22
N ARG A 602 20.34 -8.18 -10.48
CA ARG A 602 21.67 -7.80 -10.98
C ARG A 602 21.77 -6.29 -10.85
N SER A 603 22.71 -5.80 -10.03
CA SER A 603 23.13 -4.41 -10.09
C SER A 603 23.64 -4.16 -11.51
N SER A 604 22.79 -3.61 -12.39
CA SER A 604 23.29 -2.98 -13.61
C SER A 604 24.29 -1.92 -13.16
N ASP A 605 25.38 -1.78 -13.91
CA ASP A 605 26.55 -0.98 -13.57
C ASP A 605 26.18 0.30 -12.80
N LYS A 606 26.86 0.59 -11.66
CA LYS A 606 26.63 1.81 -10.86
C LYS A 606 26.95 3.05 -11.72
N VAL A 607 26.01 3.50 -12.56
CA VAL A 607 26.12 4.68 -13.45
C VAL A 607 25.85 5.99 -12.70
N LEU A 608 25.39 5.92 -11.46
CA LEU A 608 25.29 7.10 -10.61
C LEU A 608 26.70 7.68 -10.38
N SER A 609 26.79 9.01 -10.50
CA SER A 609 28.05 9.74 -10.33
C SER A 609 28.71 9.33 -9.01
N LYS A 610 29.95 8.80 -9.07
CA LYS A 610 30.73 8.52 -7.85
C LYS A 610 30.98 9.84 -7.14
N ILE A 611 30.54 9.93 -5.89
CA ILE A 611 30.64 11.14 -5.07
C ILE A 611 32.12 11.49 -4.94
N ARG A 612 32.45 12.76 -5.15
CA ARG A 612 33.79 13.27 -4.82
C ARG A 612 33.84 13.56 -3.33
N VAL A 613 34.32 12.57 -2.58
CA VAL A 613 34.57 12.69 -1.14
C VAL A 613 35.76 13.64 -0.92
N GLY A 614 35.64 14.55 0.05
CA GLY A 614 36.69 15.54 0.35
C GLY A 614 37.97 14.90 0.90
N ALA A 615 39.09 15.63 0.86
CA ALA A 615 40.38 15.13 1.32
C ALA A 615 40.37 14.72 2.81
N THR A 616 39.66 15.47 3.66
CA THR A 616 39.49 15.17 5.09
C THR A 616 38.71 13.88 5.30
N SER A 617 37.59 13.73 4.61
CA SER A 617 36.74 12.53 4.68
C SER A 617 37.47 11.30 4.14
N LEU A 618 38.27 11.43 3.07
CA LEU A 618 39.14 10.36 2.57
C LEU A 618 40.21 9.95 3.59
N ALA A 619 40.84 10.92 4.27
CA ALA A 619 41.83 10.64 5.30
C ALA A 619 41.19 9.88 6.49
N LEU A 620 40.00 10.29 6.92
CA LEU A 620 39.25 9.60 7.96
C LEU A 620 38.82 8.20 7.51
N LEU A 621 38.28 8.04 6.30
CA LEU A 621 37.93 6.72 5.75
C LEU A 621 39.15 5.79 5.67
N ALA A 622 40.33 6.31 5.29
CA ALA A 622 41.56 5.55 5.27
C ALA A 622 42.01 5.13 6.69
N LYS A 623 41.93 6.05 7.67
CA LYS A 623 42.18 5.77 9.09
C LYS A 623 41.24 4.66 9.60
N THR A 624 39.94 4.78 9.30
CA THR A 624 38.93 3.78 9.68
C THR A 624 39.15 2.43 9.00
N SER A 625 39.52 2.42 7.72
CA SER A 625 39.79 1.18 6.97
C SER A 625 41.02 0.45 7.52
N LEU A 626 42.06 1.20 7.90
CA LEU A 626 43.22 0.63 8.61
C LEU A 626 42.78 0.03 9.95
N MET A 627 42.01 0.76 10.74
CA MET A 627 41.51 0.29 12.02
C MET A 627 40.67 -0.99 11.89
N ALA A 628 39.74 -1.02 10.94
CA ALA A 628 38.92 -2.19 10.61
C ALA A 628 39.77 -3.41 10.26
N LYS A 629 40.82 -3.21 9.44
CA LYS A 629 41.77 -4.26 9.07
C LYS A 629 42.58 -4.78 10.25
N TYR A 630 42.92 -3.93 11.23
CA TYR A 630 43.64 -4.33 12.44
C TYR A 630 42.74 -5.14 13.38
N VAL A 631 41.53 -4.65 13.67
CA VAL A 631 40.55 -5.34 14.52
C VAL A 631 40.21 -6.73 13.95
N GLY A 632 39.95 -6.82 12.64
CA GLY A 632 39.69 -8.09 11.98
C GLY A 632 40.87 -9.08 12.01
N LYS A 633 42.11 -8.60 12.21
CA LYS A 633 43.31 -9.46 12.36
C LYS A 633 43.60 -9.83 13.81
N SER A 634 43.36 -8.94 14.77
CA SER A 634 43.67 -9.17 16.19
C SER A 634 42.67 -10.11 16.86
N GLU A 635 41.40 -10.09 16.46
CA GLU A 635 40.34 -10.91 17.07
C GLU A 635 40.22 -12.32 16.48
N GLY A 636 40.98 -12.64 15.42
CA GLY A 636 41.02 -13.99 14.81
C GLY A 636 39.69 -14.47 14.19
N LYS A 637 38.65 -13.63 14.18
CA LYS A 637 37.34 -13.90 13.59
C LYS A 637 37.05 -12.85 12.51
N SER A 638 36.89 -13.28 11.26
CA SER A 638 36.19 -12.47 10.28
C SER A 638 34.76 -12.31 10.78
N LEU A 639 34.28 -11.07 10.91
CA LEU A 639 32.87 -10.81 11.20
C LEU A 639 32.03 -11.44 10.08
N THR A 640 30.82 -11.90 10.41
CA THR A 640 29.84 -12.24 9.39
C THR A 640 29.40 -10.96 8.67
N TYR A 641 28.87 -11.10 7.45
CA TYR A 641 28.37 -9.94 6.69
C TYR A 641 27.32 -9.12 7.47
N GLU A 642 26.45 -9.81 8.22
CA GLU A 642 25.42 -9.18 9.05
C GLU A 642 26.01 -8.47 10.27
N ASP A 643 26.99 -9.08 10.95
CA ASP A 643 27.66 -8.47 12.09
C ASP A 643 28.42 -7.20 11.70
N ALA A 644 29.12 -7.20 10.56
CA ALA A 644 29.80 -6.01 10.07
C ALA A 644 28.84 -4.87 9.72
N LYS A 645 27.69 -5.19 9.10
CA LYS A 645 26.62 -4.20 8.87
C LYS A 645 26.02 -3.68 10.17
N SER A 646 25.90 -4.53 11.19
CA SER A 646 25.44 -4.16 12.52
C SER A 646 26.41 -3.19 13.19
N VAL A 647 27.72 -3.44 13.14
CA VAL A 647 28.77 -2.54 13.68
C VAL A 647 28.73 -1.17 13.00
N ILE A 648 28.63 -1.13 11.67
CA ILE A 648 28.50 0.14 10.94
C ILE A 648 27.21 0.87 11.37
N SER A 649 26.09 0.15 11.46
CA SER A 649 24.80 0.76 11.83
C SER A 649 24.82 1.31 13.27
N LYS A 650 25.38 0.58 14.24
CA LYS A 650 25.60 1.06 15.61
C LYS A 650 26.49 2.30 15.66
N SER A 651 27.57 2.31 14.87
CA SER A 651 28.46 3.47 14.77
C SER A 651 27.75 4.70 14.21
N VAL A 652 26.88 4.51 13.21
CA VAL A 652 26.03 5.57 12.66
C VAL A 652 25.02 6.06 13.71
N GLU A 653 24.43 5.18 14.50
CA GLU A 653 23.54 5.58 15.60
C GLU A 653 24.27 6.38 16.68
N MET A 654 25.47 5.94 17.05
CA MET A 654 26.33 6.67 17.99
C MET A 654 26.70 8.06 17.49
N SER A 655 26.92 8.21 16.17
CA SER A 655 27.17 9.52 15.56
C SER A 655 26.00 10.50 15.68
N GLN A 656 24.79 10.00 15.92
CA GLN A 656 23.58 10.79 16.07
C GLN A 656 23.28 11.14 17.53
N SER A 657 23.84 10.40 18.50
CA SER A 657 23.68 10.65 19.93
C SER A 657 24.78 11.51 20.52
N LEU A 658 26.01 11.42 20.01
CA LEU A 658 27.20 12.11 20.55
C LEU A 658 27.65 13.27 19.65
N GLY A 659 28.16 14.34 20.29
CA GLY A 659 28.75 15.47 19.57
C GLY A 659 30.10 15.12 18.92
N VAL A 660 30.48 15.87 17.88
CA VAL A 660 31.78 15.69 17.19
C VAL A 660 32.95 15.78 18.17
N GLU A 661 32.89 16.70 19.14
CA GLU A 661 33.94 16.89 20.15
C GLU A 661 34.04 15.73 21.15
N GLU A 662 32.90 15.12 21.50
CA GLU A 662 32.85 13.94 22.38
C GLU A 662 33.36 12.69 21.66
N LEU A 663 32.97 12.50 20.41
CA LEU A 663 33.48 11.43 19.57
C LEU A 663 34.99 11.55 19.34
N GLN A 664 35.49 12.79 19.17
CA GLN A 664 36.92 13.04 19.04
C GLN A 664 37.66 12.66 20.32
N LYS A 665 37.13 13.01 21.51
CA LYS A 665 37.69 12.55 22.79
C LYS A 665 37.71 11.03 22.91
N LEU A 666 36.63 10.33 22.55
CA LEU A 666 36.57 8.86 22.57
C LEU A 666 37.55 8.19 21.61
N VAL A 667 37.89 8.86 20.50
CA VAL A 667 38.91 8.38 19.55
C VAL A 667 40.33 8.64 20.04
N ASP A 668 40.52 9.73 20.78
CA ASP A 668 41.83 10.14 21.33
C ASP A 668 42.11 9.54 22.71
N GLU A 669 41.12 8.91 23.36
CA GLU A 669 41.29 8.13 24.60
C GLU A 669 42.17 6.89 24.32
N GLU A 670 43.39 6.91 24.85
CA GLU A 670 44.33 5.78 24.81
C GLU A 670 43.84 4.62 25.67
N SER A 671 43.02 3.74 25.09
CA SER A 671 42.61 2.44 25.66
C SER A 671 43.36 1.29 24.97
N GLU A 672 43.56 0.17 25.67
CA GLU A 672 44.15 -1.08 25.12
C GLU A 672 43.32 -1.67 23.96
N MET A 673 42.08 -1.21 23.80
CA MET A 673 41.12 -1.64 22.77
C MET A 673 40.94 -0.54 21.72
N TYR A 674 41.24 -0.84 20.45
CA TYR A 674 41.12 0.11 19.35
C TYR A 674 39.67 0.58 19.16
N PRO A 675 39.36 1.90 19.22
CA PRO A 675 38.00 2.41 19.16
C PRO A 675 37.48 2.42 17.70
N LEU A 676 37.11 1.25 17.18
CA LEU A 676 36.58 1.10 15.82
C LEU A 676 35.26 1.86 15.63
N GLU A 677 34.30 1.69 16.54
CA GLU A 677 32.97 2.31 16.41
C GLU A 677 33.05 3.85 16.46
N PRO A 678 33.78 4.50 17.41
CA PRO A 678 33.91 5.96 17.43
C PRO A 678 34.62 6.51 16.19
N THR A 679 35.59 5.76 15.65
CA THR A 679 36.30 6.14 14.42
C THR A 679 35.39 6.05 13.19
N ILE A 680 34.54 5.02 13.10
CA ILE A 680 33.50 4.92 12.06
C ILE A 680 32.50 6.07 12.19
N ALA A 681 32.05 6.40 13.41
CA ALA A 681 31.13 7.48 13.67
C ALA A 681 31.67 8.86 13.22
N LEU A 682 32.93 9.17 13.52
CA LEU A 682 33.59 10.40 13.04
C LEU A 682 33.71 10.43 11.51
N ALA A 683 34.12 9.32 10.90
CA ALA A 683 34.21 9.21 9.45
C ALA A 683 32.83 9.42 8.79
N TYR A 684 31.77 8.85 9.38
CA TYR A 684 30.39 9.06 8.94
C TYR A 684 30.00 10.53 8.98
N LEU A 685 30.24 11.26 10.06
CA LEU A 685 29.87 12.68 10.15
C LEU A 685 30.61 13.54 9.12
N SER A 686 31.88 13.24 8.84
CA SER A 686 32.65 13.94 7.80
C SER A 686 32.11 13.64 6.41
N VAL A 687 31.88 12.36 6.09
CA VAL A 687 31.33 11.93 4.79
C VAL A 687 29.91 12.47 4.60
N LEU A 688 29.09 12.50 5.66
CA LEU A 688 27.73 13.03 5.63
C LEU A 688 27.72 14.49 5.19
N LYS A 689 28.63 15.34 5.69
CA LYS A 689 28.74 16.74 5.26
C LYS A 689 29.05 16.86 3.76
N ASP A 690 29.96 16.04 3.26
CA ASP A 690 30.29 16.01 1.83
C ASP A 690 29.10 15.53 0.99
N CYS A 691 28.39 14.49 1.45
CA CYS A 691 27.18 13.97 0.81
C CYS A 691 26.03 14.99 0.82
N GLU A 692 25.81 15.72 1.92
CA GLU A 692 24.82 16.79 2.00
C GLU A 692 25.09 17.89 0.98
N ALA A 693 26.34 18.35 0.87
CA ALA A 693 26.73 19.33 -0.13
C ALA A 693 26.57 18.80 -1.56
N HIS A 694 26.92 17.54 -1.81
CA HIS A 694 26.76 16.90 -3.11
C HIS A 694 25.29 16.77 -3.51
N CYS A 695 24.45 16.18 -2.65
CA CYS A 695 23.01 16.02 -2.87
C CYS A 695 22.31 17.37 -3.05
N PHE A 696 22.71 18.41 -2.31
CA PHE A 696 22.15 19.75 -2.49
C PHE A 696 22.46 20.32 -3.89
N ASN A 697 23.72 20.23 -4.33
CA ASN A 697 24.14 20.74 -5.64
C ASN A 697 23.48 19.96 -6.79
N GLU A 698 23.50 18.63 -6.73
CA GLU A 698 22.86 17.76 -7.73
C GLU A 698 21.34 17.97 -7.73
N GLY A 699 20.72 18.12 -6.56
CA GLY A 699 19.30 18.45 -6.43
C GLY A 699 18.92 19.77 -7.09
N CYS A 700 19.74 20.82 -6.92
CA CYS A 700 19.54 22.10 -7.63
C CYS A 700 19.62 21.94 -9.15
N GLU A 701 20.56 21.13 -9.65
CA GLU A 701 20.69 20.84 -11.08
C GLU A 701 19.46 20.09 -11.61
N VAL A 702 19.03 19.03 -10.92
CA VAL A 702 17.83 18.25 -11.25
C VAL A 702 16.59 19.15 -11.28
N LYS A 703 16.44 20.08 -10.32
CA LYS A 703 15.34 21.06 -10.32
C LYS A 703 15.36 21.94 -11.57
N ARG A 704 16.53 22.43 -12.00
CA ARG A 704 16.67 23.22 -13.24
C ARG A 704 16.30 22.44 -14.49
N LEU A 705 16.60 21.14 -14.51
CA LEU A 705 16.22 20.24 -15.59
C LEU A 705 14.72 19.90 -15.61
N GLY A 706 13.93 20.35 -14.62
CA GLY A 706 12.48 20.12 -14.54
C GLY A 706 12.06 19.08 -13.51
N GLY A 707 12.97 18.62 -12.65
CA GLY A 707 12.71 17.68 -11.56
C GLY A 707 12.37 16.27 -12.03
N LEU A 708 11.83 15.47 -11.11
CA LEU A 708 11.46 14.07 -11.35
C LEU A 708 10.37 13.96 -12.43
N HIS A 709 10.61 13.09 -13.41
CA HIS A 709 9.64 12.71 -14.42
C HIS A 709 9.04 11.34 -14.10
N VAL A 710 7.71 11.25 -14.01
CA VAL A 710 7.00 10.01 -13.67
C VAL A 710 6.20 9.52 -14.86
N ILE A 711 6.42 8.27 -15.26
CA ILE A 711 5.72 7.62 -16.37
C ILE A 711 4.85 6.49 -15.80
N GLY A 712 3.54 6.56 -15.99
CA GLY A 712 2.65 5.41 -15.77
C GLY A 712 2.46 4.65 -17.08
N THR A 713 2.78 3.36 -17.12
CA THR A 713 2.73 2.56 -18.37
C THR A 713 1.38 1.90 -18.64
N SER A 714 0.44 2.05 -17.70
CA SER A 714 -0.96 1.62 -17.76
C SER A 714 -1.76 2.38 -16.69
N LEU A 715 -3.09 2.35 -16.79
CA LEU A 715 -3.97 2.82 -15.71
C LEU A 715 -4.20 1.68 -14.71
N HIS A 716 -4.13 1.99 -13.42
CA HIS A 716 -4.50 1.03 -12.38
C HIS A 716 -6.03 0.90 -12.25
N GLU A 717 -6.48 -0.10 -11.52
CA GLU A 717 -7.90 -0.35 -11.24
C GLU A 717 -8.59 0.82 -10.51
N SER A 718 -7.81 1.71 -9.89
CA SER A 718 -8.31 2.90 -9.19
C SER A 718 -7.44 4.12 -9.53
N ARG A 719 -8.10 5.26 -9.76
CA ARG A 719 -7.48 6.58 -9.96
C ARG A 719 -6.60 6.99 -8.79
N ARG A 720 -6.90 6.46 -7.61
CA ARG A 720 -6.15 6.70 -6.38
C ARG A 720 -4.71 6.25 -6.52
N ILE A 721 -4.50 5.02 -6.99
CA ILE A 721 -3.17 4.43 -7.17
C ILE A 721 -2.38 5.21 -8.23
N ASP A 722 -3.04 5.61 -9.33
CA ASP A 722 -2.43 6.48 -10.33
C ASP A 722 -2.00 7.83 -9.73
N ASN A 723 -2.85 8.43 -8.89
CA ASN A 723 -2.52 9.70 -8.20
C ASN A 723 -1.39 9.54 -7.18
N GLN A 724 -1.25 8.37 -6.54
CA GLN A 724 -0.11 8.08 -5.68
C GLN A 724 1.19 8.01 -6.48
N LEU A 725 1.17 7.38 -7.66
CA LEU A 725 2.30 7.37 -8.59
C LEU A 725 2.65 8.80 -9.03
N ARG A 726 1.67 9.61 -9.45
CA ARG A 726 1.87 11.04 -9.77
C ARG A 726 2.46 11.82 -8.59
N GLY A 727 2.01 11.53 -7.37
CA GLY A 727 2.48 12.13 -6.12
C GLY A 727 3.92 11.81 -5.74
N ARG A 728 4.61 10.95 -6.50
CA ARG A 728 6.06 10.75 -6.35
C ARG A 728 6.85 11.94 -6.88
N ALA A 729 6.32 12.71 -7.83
CA ALA A 729 6.91 13.96 -8.33
C ALA A 729 6.26 15.21 -7.72
N GLY A 730 6.99 16.32 -7.73
CA GLY A 730 6.48 17.65 -7.37
C GLY A 730 6.25 17.87 -5.88
N ARG A 731 7.08 17.27 -5.02
CA ARG A 731 6.94 17.31 -3.56
C ARG A 731 7.52 18.59 -2.99
N GLN A 732 6.92 19.12 -1.91
CA GLN A 732 7.36 20.38 -1.27
C GLN A 732 7.59 21.52 -2.28
N GLY A 733 6.70 21.63 -3.28
CA GLY A 733 6.80 22.66 -4.32
C GLY A 733 7.94 22.47 -5.32
N ASP A 734 8.58 21.30 -5.36
CA ASP A 734 9.58 20.99 -6.38
C ASP A 734 8.96 20.94 -7.79
N PRO A 735 9.75 21.28 -8.83
CA PRO A 735 9.35 21.01 -10.20
C PRO A 735 9.24 19.50 -10.43
N GLY A 736 8.35 19.11 -11.32
CA GLY A 736 8.18 17.72 -11.71
C GLY A 736 7.16 17.60 -12.83
N SER A 737 7.13 16.43 -13.45
CA SER A 737 6.20 16.15 -14.54
C SER A 737 5.70 14.71 -14.46
N THR A 738 4.46 14.49 -14.85
CA THR A 738 3.86 13.15 -14.91
C THR A 738 3.22 12.91 -16.26
N ARG A 739 3.27 11.68 -16.77
CA ARG A 739 2.61 11.27 -18.01
C ARG A 739 2.13 9.82 -17.88
N PHE A 740 0.95 9.53 -18.41
CA PHE A 740 0.45 8.16 -18.51
C PHE A 740 0.39 7.75 -19.98
N MET A 741 0.90 6.57 -20.27
CA MET A 741 0.86 5.92 -21.57
C MET A 741 0.02 4.66 -21.43
N VAL A 742 -1.03 4.54 -22.23
CA VAL A 742 -2.06 3.50 -22.07
C VAL A 742 -2.25 2.79 -23.40
N SER A 743 -2.27 1.47 -23.39
CA SER A 743 -2.63 0.70 -24.59
C SER A 743 -4.05 0.15 -24.46
N LEU A 744 -4.78 0.11 -25.57
CA LEU A 744 -6.07 -0.58 -25.64
C LEU A 744 -5.93 -2.10 -25.41
N GLN A 745 -4.72 -2.64 -25.53
CA GLN A 745 -4.37 -4.03 -25.23
C GLN A 745 -3.99 -4.25 -23.76
N ASP A 746 -3.99 -3.23 -22.91
CA ASP A 746 -3.66 -3.40 -21.48
C ASP A 746 -4.71 -4.27 -20.75
N GLU A 747 -4.26 -5.03 -19.76
CA GLU A 747 -5.06 -6.03 -19.02
C GLU A 747 -6.39 -5.49 -18.48
N MET A 748 -6.39 -4.25 -17.98
CA MET A 748 -7.60 -3.61 -17.46
C MET A 748 -8.71 -3.49 -18.50
N PHE A 749 -8.39 -3.18 -19.76
CA PHE A 749 -9.41 -3.09 -20.81
C PHE A 749 -9.88 -4.46 -21.27
N GLN A 750 -8.99 -5.45 -21.30
CA GLN A 750 -9.33 -6.84 -21.66
C GLN A 750 -10.27 -7.48 -20.62
N LYS A 751 -9.98 -7.29 -19.33
CA LYS A 751 -10.69 -7.95 -18.22
C LYS A 751 -12.13 -7.46 -18.07
N PHE A 752 -12.37 -6.18 -18.30
CA PHE A 752 -13.67 -5.57 -18.03
C PHE A 752 -14.56 -5.42 -19.28
N ASN A 753 -14.05 -5.77 -20.47
CA ASN A 753 -14.79 -5.99 -21.73
C ASN A 753 -15.99 -5.05 -21.97
N PHE A 754 -15.81 -3.76 -21.70
CA PHE A 754 -16.85 -2.74 -21.90
C PHE A 754 -16.86 -2.30 -23.36
N ASP A 755 -18.03 -2.31 -24.02
CA ASP A 755 -18.30 -1.87 -25.41
C ASP A 755 -17.11 -1.16 -26.08
N THR A 756 -16.17 -1.95 -26.59
CA THR A 756 -14.97 -1.45 -27.26
C THR A 756 -15.28 -1.03 -28.68
N GLU A 757 -16.56 -0.93 -29.10
CA GLU A 757 -16.96 -0.47 -30.42
C GLU A 757 -16.35 0.90 -30.75
N TRP A 758 -16.27 1.81 -29.79
CA TRP A 758 -15.60 3.11 -29.99
C TRP A 758 -14.09 2.95 -30.20
N ALA A 759 -13.45 2.02 -29.49
CA ALA A 759 -12.01 1.75 -29.57
C ALA A 759 -11.67 1.04 -30.90
N VAL A 760 -12.49 0.07 -31.32
CA VAL A 760 -12.40 -0.62 -32.61
C VAL A 760 -12.67 0.35 -33.76
N ASN A 761 -13.67 1.23 -33.65
CA ASN A 761 -13.94 2.29 -34.64
C ASN A 761 -12.86 3.38 -34.68
N LEU A 762 -12.14 3.59 -33.57
CA LEU A 762 -11.01 4.51 -33.51
C LEU A 762 -9.77 3.87 -34.16
N ILE A 763 -9.45 2.62 -33.81
CA ILE A 763 -8.34 1.86 -34.40
C ILE A 763 -8.56 1.70 -35.92
N SER A 764 -9.77 1.39 -36.36
CA SER A 764 -10.07 1.20 -37.79
C SER A 764 -9.91 2.48 -38.63
N LYS A 765 -10.02 3.67 -38.02
CA LYS A 765 -9.81 4.97 -38.67
C LYS A 765 -8.35 5.44 -38.67
N ILE A 766 -7.47 4.82 -37.88
CA ILE A 766 -6.06 5.21 -37.70
C ILE A 766 -5.17 4.13 -38.34
N THR A 767 -5.48 3.78 -39.58
CA THR A 767 -4.97 2.57 -40.25
C THR A 767 -3.60 2.72 -40.91
N ASP A 768 -2.85 3.82 -40.71
CA ASP A 768 -1.57 4.04 -41.40
C ASP A 768 -0.35 4.28 -40.50
N ASP A 769 -0.48 4.52 -39.19
CA ASP A 769 0.66 4.69 -38.26
C ASP A 769 0.35 4.09 -36.87
N GLU A 770 0.68 2.81 -36.69
CA GLU A 770 0.40 2.05 -35.46
C GLU A 770 1.20 2.53 -34.22
N ASP A 771 2.17 3.42 -34.41
CA ASP A 771 3.15 3.86 -33.40
C ASP A 771 2.97 5.31 -32.90
N ILE A 772 1.96 6.06 -33.38
CA ILE A 772 1.74 7.46 -32.97
C ILE A 772 0.83 7.54 -31.73
N PRO A 773 1.19 8.33 -30.70
CA PRO A 773 0.33 8.56 -29.54
C PRO A 773 -0.95 9.30 -29.94
N ILE A 774 -2.09 8.75 -29.55
CA ILE A 774 -3.39 9.39 -29.76
C ILE A 774 -3.66 10.31 -28.56
N GLU A 775 -3.60 11.61 -28.81
CA GLU A 775 -3.90 12.65 -27.82
C GLU A 775 -5.26 13.31 -28.13
N GLY A 776 -6.21 13.23 -27.20
CA GLY A 776 -7.50 13.89 -27.36
C GLY A 776 -8.39 13.79 -26.13
N ASP A 777 -9.00 14.92 -25.76
CA ASP A 777 -9.90 15.04 -24.59
C ASP A 777 -11.02 14.00 -24.58
N PHE A 778 -11.54 13.62 -25.75
CA PHE A 778 -12.60 12.63 -25.87
C PHE A 778 -12.13 11.23 -25.40
N ILE A 779 -10.97 10.78 -25.85
CA ILE A 779 -10.43 9.46 -25.51
C ILE A 779 -10.06 9.42 -24.04
N VAL A 780 -9.40 10.47 -23.53
CA VAL A 780 -9.06 10.59 -22.11
C VAL A 780 -10.31 10.48 -21.24
N ARG A 781 -11.41 11.13 -21.62
CA ARG A 781 -12.70 11.01 -20.91
C ARG A 781 -13.27 9.59 -20.93
N GLN A 782 -13.18 8.89 -22.05
CA GLN A 782 -13.63 7.49 -22.13
C GLN A 782 -12.78 6.57 -21.24
N LEU A 783 -11.45 6.67 -21.30
CA LEU A 783 -10.53 5.88 -20.48
C LEU A 783 -10.77 6.10 -18.97
N LEU A 784 -10.93 7.35 -18.55
CA LEU A 784 -11.26 7.69 -17.16
C LEU A 784 -12.66 7.21 -16.77
N GLY A 785 -13.62 7.22 -17.70
CA GLY A 785 -14.96 6.66 -17.49
C GLY A 785 -14.94 5.16 -17.23
N LEU A 786 -14.12 4.41 -17.97
CA LEU A 786 -13.90 2.98 -17.76
C LEU A 786 -13.30 2.71 -16.38
N GLN A 787 -12.28 3.49 -16.00
CA GLN A 787 -11.66 3.36 -14.68
C GLN A 787 -12.66 3.60 -13.53
N ILE A 788 -13.56 4.57 -13.67
CA ILE A 788 -14.64 4.81 -12.69
C ILE A 788 -15.60 3.61 -12.59
N ASN A 789 -15.88 2.92 -13.70
CA ASN A 789 -16.72 1.73 -13.68
C ASN A 789 -16.04 0.56 -12.97
N VAL A 790 -14.72 0.40 -13.16
CA VAL A 790 -13.91 -0.59 -12.43
C VAL A 790 -13.90 -0.30 -10.92
N GLU A 791 -13.73 0.97 -10.52
CA GLU A 791 -13.82 1.39 -9.12
C GLU A 791 -15.17 1.00 -8.50
N LYS A 792 -16.29 1.26 -9.20
CA LYS A 792 -17.64 0.89 -8.75
C LYS A 792 -17.84 -0.62 -8.62
N TYR A 793 -17.28 -1.39 -9.54
CA TYR A 793 -17.35 -2.85 -9.50
C TYR A 793 -16.69 -3.40 -8.21
N TYR A 794 -15.45 -2.98 -7.93
CA TYR A 794 -14.75 -3.41 -6.72
C TYR A 794 -15.37 -2.87 -5.44
N PHE A 795 -15.93 -1.66 -5.47
CA PHE A 795 -16.73 -1.13 -4.36
C PHE A 795 -17.93 -2.03 -4.04
N SER A 796 -18.62 -2.54 -5.06
CA SER A 796 -19.75 -3.47 -4.86
C SER A 796 -19.30 -4.77 -4.20
N ILE A 797 -18.17 -5.34 -4.61
CA ILE A 797 -17.61 -6.57 -4.00
C ILE A 797 -17.30 -6.35 -2.52
N ARG A 798 -16.59 -5.27 -2.19
CA ARG A 798 -16.26 -4.94 -0.79
C ARG A 798 -17.51 -4.70 0.04
N LYS A 799 -18.49 -4.00 -0.51
CA LYS A 799 -19.77 -3.76 0.16
C LYS A 799 -20.47 -5.07 0.51
N SER A 800 -20.57 -6.01 -0.43
CA SER A 800 -21.18 -7.31 -0.17
C SER A 800 -20.40 -8.12 0.88
N LEU A 801 -19.06 -8.09 0.82
CA LEU A 801 -18.22 -8.77 1.80
C LEU A 801 -18.42 -8.21 3.23
N VAL A 802 -18.56 -6.90 3.38
CA VAL A 802 -18.87 -6.28 4.68
C VAL A 802 -20.28 -6.64 5.15
N GLU A 803 -21.28 -6.63 4.25
CA GLU A 803 -22.66 -7.02 4.59
C GLU A 803 -22.73 -8.47 5.08
N PHE A 804 -21.95 -9.39 4.50
CA PHE A 804 -21.85 -10.77 4.99
C PHE A 804 -21.13 -10.86 6.34
N ASP A 805 -20.04 -10.13 6.53
CA ASP A 805 -19.29 -10.19 7.79
C ASP A 805 -20.05 -9.53 8.95
N GLU A 806 -20.90 -8.53 8.70
CA GLU A 806 -21.77 -7.93 9.72
C GLU A 806 -22.76 -8.96 10.32
N VAL A 807 -23.23 -9.92 9.53
CA VAL A 807 -24.05 -11.03 10.04
C VAL A 807 -23.23 -11.95 10.94
N LEU A 808 -22.00 -12.26 10.53
CA LEU A 808 -21.09 -13.10 11.32
C LEU A 808 -20.56 -12.39 12.57
N GLU A 809 -20.46 -11.06 12.54
CA GLU A 809 -19.99 -10.24 13.66
C GLU A 809 -20.88 -10.41 14.89
N VAL A 810 -22.20 -10.45 14.72
CA VAL A 810 -23.15 -10.65 15.84
C VAL A 810 -22.90 -11.98 16.54
N GLN A 811 -22.73 -13.06 15.78
CA GLN A 811 -22.45 -14.39 16.31
C GLN A 811 -21.08 -14.43 16.98
N ARG A 812 -20.07 -13.86 16.30
CA ARG A 812 -18.68 -13.83 16.77
C ARG A 812 -18.55 -13.07 18.08
N LYS A 813 -19.17 -11.89 18.17
CA LYS A 813 -19.16 -11.06 19.37
C LYS A 813 -19.71 -11.83 20.57
N HIS A 814 -20.85 -12.49 20.42
CA HIS A 814 -21.43 -13.28 21.51
C HIS A 814 -20.50 -14.43 21.96
N VAL A 815 -19.93 -15.18 21.01
CA VAL A 815 -19.00 -16.28 21.33
C VAL A 815 -17.71 -15.75 21.95
N TYR A 816 -17.15 -14.66 21.43
CA TYR A 816 -15.90 -14.09 21.92
C TYR A 816 -16.07 -13.47 23.29
N ASP A 817 -17.16 -12.73 23.53
CA ASP A 817 -17.48 -12.18 24.85
C ASP A 817 -17.61 -13.30 25.89
N LEU A 818 -18.32 -14.38 25.57
CA LEU A 818 -18.43 -15.56 26.45
C LEU A 818 -17.07 -16.21 26.73
N ARG A 819 -16.25 -16.41 25.68
CA ARG A 819 -14.90 -16.98 25.84
C ARG A 819 -14.01 -16.11 26.70
N GLN A 820 -14.05 -14.80 26.53
CA GLN A 820 -13.26 -13.87 27.33
C GLN A 820 -13.72 -13.87 28.80
N VAL A 821 -15.03 -13.93 29.06
CA VAL A 821 -15.55 -14.15 30.42
C VAL A 821 -15.02 -15.46 31.02
N ILE A 822 -15.00 -16.55 30.26
CA ILE A 822 -14.46 -17.84 30.73
C ILE A 822 -12.95 -17.78 31.02
N LEU A 823 -12.18 -17.09 30.18
CA LEU A 823 -10.73 -16.98 30.32
C LEU A 823 -10.30 -16.02 31.43
N THR A 824 -11.06 -14.95 31.66
CA THR A 824 -10.68 -13.86 32.58
C THR A 824 -11.50 -13.82 33.87
N GLY A 825 -12.63 -14.53 33.93
CA GLY A 825 -13.56 -14.54 35.05
C GLY A 825 -13.21 -15.56 36.13
N ASP A 826 -13.62 -15.25 37.36
CA ASP A 826 -13.56 -16.20 38.47
C ASP A 826 -14.55 -17.36 38.25
N SER A 827 -14.21 -18.56 38.74
CA SER A 827 -15.00 -19.80 38.53
C SER A 827 -16.49 -19.66 38.87
N GLU A 828 -16.85 -18.81 39.82
CA GLU A 828 -18.22 -18.59 40.27
C GLU A 828 -19.03 -17.73 39.27
N SER A 829 -18.39 -16.70 38.70
CA SER A 829 -18.97 -15.82 37.67
C SER A 829 -19.18 -16.56 36.33
N CYS A 830 -18.21 -17.41 35.96
CA CYS A 830 -18.31 -18.26 34.77
C CYS A 830 -19.49 -19.26 34.88
N SER A 831 -19.71 -19.84 36.06
CA SER A 831 -20.81 -20.79 36.26
C SER A 831 -22.18 -20.14 36.05
N GLN A 832 -22.41 -18.95 36.61
CA GLN A 832 -23.67 -18.23 36.46
C GLN A 832 -23.93 -17.79 35.02
N HIS A 833 -22.89 -17.38 34.28
CA HIS A 833 -23.02 -16.95 32.89
C HIS A 833 -23.20 -18.10 31.88
N ILE A 834 -22.68 -19.30 32.16
CA ILE A 834 -22.92 -20.48 31.31
C ILE A 834 -24.33 -21.04 31.51
N PHE A 835 -24.90 -20.87 32.72
CA PHE A 835 -26.25 -21.32 33.05
C PHE A 835 -27.37 -20.41 32.51
N GLN A 836 -27.08 -19.13 32.26
CA GLN A 836 -27.98 -18.16 31.65
C GLN A 836 -27.87 -18.19 30.13
#